data_AF-A0AAW1S3J0-F1
#
_entry.id   AF-A0AAW1S3J0-F1
#
_cell.length_a   1.000
_cell.length_b   1.000
_cell.length_c   1.000
_cell.angle_alpha   90.00
_cell.angle_beta   90.00
_cell.angle_gamma   90.00
#
_symmetry.space_group_name_H-M   'P 1'
#
loop_
_entity.id
_entity.type
_entity.pdbx_description
1 polymer ?
#
loop_
_entity_poly.entity_id
_entity_poly.type
_entity_poly.pdbx_seq_one_letter_code
_entity_poly.pdbx_strand_id
1 'polypeptide(L)'
;MPYKSLAQTRQFPARHTSSFAAQAAISTVESAPQTQAQKLLSRSDDVQRLQQYDPFHSLPASHALALVQRAERITLHSGEDVSVAGHPASALLIVRDGELHAEDATYQGPFCSIDGMVGLREVLLGTNFTQTVRAATDVELWRISKADLDAVVAQYPDVGLHLYAAATKQLTALTEELQDDIQQREALRAYSVTSPKVGIIGSSRYAKRLRSQIVKASQDPARQHVLIFGEPGLEKDTIASLIHFGSPARREAMVRLDCARPDGGLAELFGRGKKKGLLHWLENGTLLLTNWHQAPASAQKRLIGLMTDGGYQRLPAHSRGRVTEAATSRDPAKVDAQDAKPLQCRARIIVTTQQAVQFPDACRTLQIKVAPLRVRATDVAELQRYFLKQAARRRGVPSLMLTPAAVRQLQSYNYPNNIKELESMVERAATQAADFGPEIPDSVFWFATKIQDRLRSNLFKGLPELKQILRTDWWPEKINHGFTVWIYPAYVALLLWGPQDPTRNFGISLFWNYWWPVIFFVYPFLGRVWCAVCPFMIYGEVVQRWRLAQGAVLRKWPRQLSQEWGPWFLFTLFAAILVWEEVWDLPHTPYLSAWLLLIITAGAMICSSIFERRLWCRYLCPIGGMNGLFAKLSVTELRAKQGICHSNCATFHCYKGGPAEPPEGLETNGCPLHSHPAQLTDNADCVLCMECLKACPHGSVEFRLRPPGIDLWTSHTPSAAELALQFMLLGAVFVHHLPAVSQQVGLDPANLEGQLPHSLASFVLLSLPALLALGAHGVTHYLIRVTHHLTASAANQTRASDGSEVSTGDPVRLGVSRIQQQASAVAAAAAQVAADMARESAHSVWTAAAGASGQLLNSIQIPTTLLPFSQQVSPTAAASSRGPTKRGIATPLQDRASGLDAAGPNPSPGPSGLERPGMGSTLGPSGVEVAELQSRQKVPTAVVGVAVGRSRPPQAFLQLAYGYLPLVWAGTLTHYLPAFLLQAGRILPVVSRTVYADHWSPLQPESLPEFAANPAVAAFLQAACLAFGTAASLALLRRLGGRPWLDIAPHCLLTLGFAAELWVLCS
;
A
#
# COMPACT_ATOMS: atom_id res chain seq x y z
N MET A 1 -15.80 4.64 32.77
CA MET A 1 -16.77 5.38 33.62
C MET A 1 -17.81 6.04 32.73
N PRO A 2 -19.06 6.31 33.17
CA PRO A 2 -19.63 6.04 34.49
C PRO A 2 -20.96 5.24 34.48
N TYR A 3 -21.28 4.76 35.69
CA TYR A 3 -22.55 4.27 36.18
C TYR A 3 -23.70 5.29 36.02
N LYS A 4 -24.93 4.79 35.80
CA LYS A 4 -26.16 5.49 36.21
C LYS A 4 -27.16 4.48 36.79
N SER A 5 -27.60 4.82 38.00
CA SER A 5 -28.68 4.22 38.77
C SER A 5 -30.01 4.26 38.02
N LEU A 6 -30.92 3.35 38.36
CA LEU A 6 -32.35 3.62 38.46
C LEU A 6 -33.01 2.51 39.30
N ALA A 7 -33.41 2.90 40.51
CA ALA A 7 -34.46 2.23 41.25
C ALA A 7 -35.81 2.59 40.61
N GLN A 8 -36.71 1.63 40.43
CA GLN A 8 -38.16 1.87 40.39
C GLN A 8 -38.96 0.59 40.67
N THR A 9 -39.60 0.64 41.83
CA THR A 9 -40.85 0.02 42.29
C THR A 9 -41.85 -0.41 41.20
N ARG A 10 -42.43 -1.61 41.35
CA ARG A 10 -43.85 -1.98 41.14
C ARG A 10 -44.04 -3.45 41.57
N GLN A 11 -44.56 -3.68 42.77
CA GLN A 11 -45.96 -4.05 43.05
C GLN A 11 -46.39 -5.40 42.45
N PHE A 12 -46.46 -6.39 43.35
CA PHE A 12 -47.24 -7.62 43.26
C PHE A 12 -48.71 -7.39 42.85
N PRO A 13 -49.36 -8.42 42.30
CA PRO A 13 -50.68 -8.80 42.75
C PRO A 13 -50.63 -10.12 43.53
N ALA A 14 -51.23 -10.11 44.70
CA ALA A 14 -51.57 -11.28 45.49
C ALA A 14 -52.74 -12.04 44.85
N ARG A 15 -52.78 -13.38 45.01
CA ARG A 15 -53.96 -14.11 45.50
C ARG A 15 -53.73 -15.61 45.71
N HIS A 16 -54.19 -16.04 46.89
CA HIS A 16 -54.65 -17.38 47.33
C HIS A 16 -53.64 -18.54 47.38
N THR A 17 -53.12 -18.91 48.56
CA THR A 17 -53.73 -19.76 49.61
C THR A 17 -54.19 -21.14 49.13
N SER A 18 -53.34 -22.14 49.35
CA SER A 18 -53.77 -23.49 49.71
C SER A 18 -52.78 -24.07 50.70
N SER A 19 -53.29 -24.39 51.88
CA SER A 19 -52.60 -25.12 52.94
C SER A 19 -52.01 -26.43 52.43
N PHE A 20 -50.73 -26.67 52.70
CA PHE A 20 -50.23 -28.03 52.89
C PHE A 20 -49.39 -28.02 54.16
N ALA A 21 -50.03 -28.47 55.24
CA ALA A 21 -49.35 -28.95 56.43
C ALA A 21 -48.57 -30.22 56.02
N ALA A 22 -47.25 -30.16 56.04
CA ALA A 22 -46.40 -31.33 55.99
C ALA A 22 -45.92 -31.60 57.42
N GLN A 23 -46.56 -32.59 58.04
CA GLN A 23 -46.14 -33.22 59.29
C GLN A 23 -44.72 -33.79 59.10
N ALA A 24 -43.73 -33.24 59.80
CA ALA A 24 -42.48 -33.93 60.05
C ALA A 24 -42.66 -34.77 61.31
N ALA A 25 -42.95 -36.06 61.11
CA ALA A 25 -42.95 -37.06 62.16
C ALA A 25 -41.49 -37.34 62.56
N ILE A 26 -41.06 -36.76 63.68
CA ILE A 26 -39.80 -37.12 64.32
C ILE A 26 -40.13 -38.26 65.29
N SER A 27 -39.76 -39.49 64.93
CA SER A 27 -39.83 -40.65 65.83
C SER A 27 -38.72 -40.54 66.87
N THR A 28 -39.04 -40.06 68.06
CA THR A 28 -38.18 -40.22 69.24
C THR A 28 -38.19 -41.68 69.67
N VAL A 29 -37.11 -42.41 69.41
CA VAL A 29 -36.90 -43.75 69.98
C VAL A 29 -36.48 -43.59 71.44
N GLU A 30 -37.38 -43.90 72.37
CA GLU A 30 -37.04 -44.08 73.80
C GLU A 30 -36.03 -45.22 73.95
N SER A 31 -34.81 -44.88 74.39
CA SER A 31 -33.81 -45.87 74.76
C SER A 31 -34.02 -46.34 76.20
N ALA A 32 -33.89 -47.65 76.41
CA ALA A 32 -34.03 -48.35 77.69
C ALA A 32 -33.23 -47.72 78.85
N PRO A 33 -33.66 -47.84 80.11
CA PRO A 33 -33.02 -47.17 81.24
C PRO A 33 -31.63 -47.78 81.53
N GLN A 34 -30.59 -47.12 81.03
CA GLN A 34 -29.20 -47.45 81.35
C GLN A 34 -28.87 -47.05 82.80
N THR A 35 -28.20 -47.93 83.53
CA THR A 35 -27.73 -47.70 84.90
C THR A 35 -26.77 -46.50 84.97
N GLN A 36 -26.75 -45.79 86.09
CA GLN A 36 -25.99 -44.54 86.27
C GLN A 36 -24.47 -44.68 85.97
N ALA A 37 -23.92 -45.89 86.13
CA ALA A 37 -22.54 -46.24 85.73
C ALA A 37 -22.35 -46.33 84.19
N GLN A 38 -23.31 -46.86 83.44
CA GLN A 38 -23.29 -46.90 81.97
C GLN A 38 -23.43 -45.50 81.35
N LYS A 39 -24.24 -44.61 81.96
CA LYS A 39 -24.34 -43.20 81.55
C LYS A 39 -23.05 -42.41 81.78
N LEU A 40 -22.25 -42.78 82.78
CA LEU A 40 -20.94 -42.13 83.04
C LEU A 40 -19.86 -42.65 82.08
N LEU A 41 -19.84 -43.95 81.78
CA LEU A 41 -18.94 -44.58 80.81
C LEU A 41 -19.22 -44.15 79.35
N SER A 42 -20.49 -44.04 78.96
CA SER A 42 -20.86 -43.55 77.63
C SER A 42 -20.45 -42.09 77.41
N ARG A 43 -20.51 -41.28 78.48
CA ARG A 43 -20.11 -39.86 78.45
C ARG A 43 -18.60 -39.67 78.40
N SER A 44 -17.80 -40.58 78.97
CA SER A 44 -16.34 -40.54 78.82
C SER A 44 -15.89 -40.91 77.40
N ASP A 45 -16.56 -41.88 76.76
CA ASP A 45 -16.30 -42.26 75.36
C ASP A 45 -16.65 -41.11 74.39
N ASP A 46 -17.80 -40.46 74.59
CA ASP A 46 -18.20 -39.31 73.77
C ASP A 46 -17.26 -38.11 73.88
N VAL A 47 -16.71 -37.85 75.08
CA VAL A 47 -15.71 -36.78 75.28
C VAL A 47 -14.41 -37.11 74.54
N GLN A 48 -13.95 -38.36 74.62
CA GLN A 48 -12.75 -38.80 73.89
C GLN A 48 -12.94 -38.71 72.38
N ARG A 49 -14.13 -39.05 71.86
CA ARG A 49 -14.45 -38.91 70.43
C ARG A 49 -14.58 -37.46 69.99
N LEU A 50 -15.22 -36.59 70.77
CA LEU A 50 -15.30 -35.16 70.43
C LEU A 50 -13.89 -34.55 70.34
N GLN A 51 -12.98 -34.97 71.22
CA GLN A 51 -11.57 -34.57 71.19
C GLN A 51 -10.77 -35.17 70.01
N GLN A 52 -11.35 -35.97 69.11
CA GLN A 52 -10.67 -36.39 67.88
C GLN A 52 -10.82 -35.36 66.75
N TYR A 53 -11.76 -34.41 66.88
CA TYR A 53 -12.04 -33.41 65.84
C TYR A 53 -11.26 -32.11 66.09
N ASP A 54 -10.65 -31.54 65.06
CA ASP A 54 -10.12 -30.16 65.07
C ASP A 54 -11.35 -29.21 64.96
N PRO A 55 -11.62 -28.29 65.91
CA PRO A 55 -10.72 -27.70 66.90
C PRO A 55 -10.81 -28.20 68.35
N PHE A 56 -11.62 -29.22 68.63
CA PHE A 56 -11.89 -29.69 70.00
C PHE A 56 -10.80 -30.57 70.61
N HIS A 57 -9.84 -31.07 69.81
CA HIS A 57 -8.75 -31.94 70.27
C HIS A 57 -7.92 -31.38 71.42
N SER A 58 -7.76 -30.06 71.46
CA SER A 58 -6.95 -29.38 72.48
C SER A 58 -7.74 -28.91 73.71
N LEU A 59 -9.05 -29.18 73.77
CA LEU A 59 -9.88 -28.75 74.88
C LEU A 59 -9.66 -29.61 76.14
N PRO A 60 -9.61 -29.01 77.34
CA PRO A 60 -9.70 -29.75 78.60
C PRO A 60 -10.94 -30.66 78.63
N ALA A 61 -10.81 -31.85 79.20
CA ALA A 61 -11.89 -32.83 79.27
C ALA A 61 -13.17 -32.28 79.95
N SER A 62 -13.02 -31.32 80.88
CA SER A 62 -14.14 -30.61 81.51
C SER A 62 -14.93 -29.72 80.53
N HIS A 63 -14.26 -29.04 79.60
CA HIS A 63 -14.89 -28.17 78.61
C HIS A 63 -15.56 -29.00 77.50
N ALA A 64 -14.89 -30.08 77.05
CA ALA A 64 -15.47 -31.03 76.10
C ALA A 64 -16.71 -31.72 76.68
N LEU A 65 -16.70 -32.08 77.97
CA LEU A 65 -17.87 -32.64 78.66
C LEU A 65 -19.06 -31.66 78.68
N ALA A 66 -18.82 -30.35 78.83
CA ALA A 66 -19.87 -29.33 78.81
C ALA A 66 -20.54 -29.19 77.43
N LEU A 67 -19.80 -29.43 76.34
CA LEU A 67 -20.33 -29.49 74.98
C LEU A 67 -21.16 -30.76 74.75
N VAL A 68 -20.61 -31.93 75.11
CA VAL A 68 -21.29 -33.23 74.96
C VAL A 68 -22.59 -33.29 75.79
N GLN A 69 -22.63 -32.67 76.97
CA GLN A 69 -23.84 -32.63 77.81
C GLN A 69 -25.00 -31.83 77.19
N ARG A 70 -24.69 -30.88 76.30
CA ARG A 70 -25.67 -30.03 75.62
C ARG A 70 -25.86 -30.40 74.15
N ALA A 71 -25.20 -31.46 73.68
CA ALA A 71 -25.36 -31.99 72.35
C ALA A 71 -26.52 -32.99 72.29
N GLU A 72 -27.45 -32.79 71.36
CA GLU A 72 -28.51 -33.74 71.04
C GLU A 72 -27.99 -34.77 70.01
N ARG A 73 -28.28 -36.06 70.20
CA ARG A 73 -27.94 -37.09 69.23
C ARG A 73 -29.07 -37.28 68.23
N ILE A 74 -28.74 -37.22 66.95
CA ILE A 74 -29.68 -37.39 65.84
C ILE A 74 -29.16 -38.46 64.91
N THR A 75 -30.03 -39.41 64.54
CA THR A 75 -29.76 -40.44 63.53
C THR A 75 -30.48 -40.05 62.24
N LEU A 76 -29.73 -39.87 61.15
CA LEU A 76 -30.28 -39.63 59.82
C LEU A 76 -30.05 -40.86 58.95
N HIS A 77 -31.05 -41.20 58.13
CA HIS A 77 -30.95 -42.33 57.20
C HIS A 77 -30.34 -41.89 55.87
N SER A 78 -29.78 -42.84 55.13
CA SER A 78 -29.24 -42.58 53.79
C SER A 78 -30.23 -41.83 52.89
N GLY A 79 -29.79 -40.73 52.30
CA GLY A 79 -30.56 -39.87 51.40
C GLY A 79 -31.23 -38.65 52.07
N GLU A 80 -31.27 -38.57 53.40
CA GLU A 80 -31.85 -37.42 54.12
C GLU A 80 -30.93 -36.19 54.07
N ASP A 81 -31.53 -35.00 53.95
CA ASP A 81 -30.82 -33.71 53.95
C ASP A 81 -30.37 -33.34 55.37
N VAL A 82 -29.06 -33.26 55.59
CA VAL A 82 -28.42 -32.80 56.84
C VAL A 82 -28.47 -31.28 56.94
N SER A 83 -28.28 -30.60 55.80
CA SER A 83 -28.44 -29.14 55.69
C SER A 83 -28.93 -28.80 54.29
N VAL A 84 -29.66 -27.69 54.17
CA VAL A 84 -30.22 -27.22 52.90
C VAL A 84 -29.73 -25.81 52.63
N ALA A 85 -29.17 -25.57 51.43
CA ALA A 85 -28.71 -24.25 51.03
C ALA A 85 -29.84 -23.19 51.19
N GLY A 86 -29.51 -22.05 51.78
CA GLY A 86 -30.44 -20.93 52.00
C GLY A 86 -31.29 -21.02 53.27
N HIS A 87 -31.24 -22.11 54.04
CA HIS A 87 -31.91 -22.22 55.35
C HIS A 87 -31.02 -21.70 56.50
N PRO A 88 -31.58 -21.10 57.57
CA PRO A 88 -30.79 -20.54 58.67
C PRO A 88 -30.01 -21.63 59.42
N ALA A 89 -28.70 -21.41 59.61
CA ALA A 89 -27.85 -22.32 60.38
C ALA A 89 -28.07 -22.09 61.88
N SER A 90 -29.05 -22.81 62.43
CA SER A 90 -29.47 -22.68 63.84
C SER A 90 -28.70 -23.59 64.81
N ALA A 91 -27.93 -24.55 64.29
CA ALA A 91 -27.17 -25.50 65.09
C ALA A 91 -25.89 -25.95 64.38
N LEU A 92 -24.84 -26.20 65.16
CA LEU A 92 -23.61 -26.85 64.72
C LEU A 92 -23.85 -28.36 64.71
N LEU A 93 -23.52 -29.01 63.58
CA LEU A 93 -23.70 -30.45 63.39
C LEU A 93 -22.33 -31.12 63.33
N ILE A 94 -22.09 -32.12 64.16
CA ILE A 94 -20.83 -32.88 64.22
C ILE A 94 -21.14 -34.36 63.96
N VAL A 95 -20.58 -34.94 62.90
CA VAL A 95 -20.71 -36.34 62.50
C VAL A 95 -19.97 -37.21 63.49
N ARG A 96 -20.68 -38.16 64.11
CA ARG A 96 -20.13 -39.15 65.02
C ARG A 96 -19.76 -40.45 64.31
N ASP A 97 -20.64 -40.96 63.46
CA ASP A 97 -20.46 -42.17 62.64
C ASP A 97 -21.24 -42.02 61.32
N GLY A 98 -20.69 -42.46 60.18
CA GLY A 98 -21.32 -42.40 58.85
C GLY A 98 -20.71 -41.36 57.87
N GLU A 99 -21.15 -41.37 56.62
CA GLU A 99 -20.62 -40.52 55.53
C GLU A 99 -21.63 -39.50 55.00
N LEU A 100 -21.16 -38.32 54.61
CA LEU A 100 -21.96 -37.21 54.06
C LEU A 100 -21.53 -36.84 52.64
N HIS A 101 -22.49 -36.47 51.78
CA HIS A 101 -22.27 -35.99 50.41
C HIS A 101 -22.89 -34.60 50.21
N ALA A 102 -22.14 -33.65 49.63
CA ALA A 102 -22.66 -32.34 49.23
C ALA A 102 -23.21 -32.40 47.79
N GLU A 103 -24.38 -31.78 47.54
CA GLU A 103 -25.12 -31.94 46.28
C GLU A 103 -24.73 -30.94 45.17
N ASP A 104 -23.98 -29.87 45.49
CA ASP A 104 -23.68 -28.78 44.53
C ASP A 104 -22.22 -28.31 44.59
N ALA A 105 -21.41 -28.69 43.58
CA ALA A 105 -20.48 -27.76 42.92
C ALA A 105 -19.89 -28.37 41.63
N THR A 106 -19.98 -27.58 40.56
CA THR A 106 -19.27 -27.67 39.27
C THR A 106 -17.72 -27.60 39.37
N TYR A 107 -17.14 -28.01 40.50
CA TYR A 107 -15.73 -27.91 40.86
C TYR A 107 -15.36 -29.15 41.69
N GLN A 108 -14.54 -30.06 41.13
CA GLN A 108 -13.99 -31.22 41.83
C GLN A 108 -12.77 -30.81 42.68
N GLY A 109 -12.93 -29.78 43.52
CA GLY A 109 -11.95 -29.36 44.51
C GLY A 109 -12.34 -29.89 45.90
N PRO A 110 -11.38 -30.22 46.78
CA PRO A 110 -11.65 -30.82 48.08
C PRO A 110 -12.13 -29.75 49.07
N PHE A 111 -13.36 -29.26 48.90
CA PHE A 111 -14.05 -28.46 49.90
C PHE A 111 -15.31 -29.16 50.35
N CYS A 112 -15.08 -30.29 51.02
CA CYS A 112 -15.91 -30.75 52.09
C CYS A 112 -14.92 -30.92 53.25
N SER A 113 -14.94 -30.04 54.26
CA SER A 113 -14.26 -30.40 55.50
C SER A 113 -15.09 -31.50 56.13
N ILE A 114 -14.95 -32.73 55.65
CA ILE A 114 -15.41 -33.88 56.43
C ILE A 114 -14.29 -34.21 57.43
N ASP A 115 -13.89 -33.19 58.18
CA ASP A 115 -13.46 -33.33 59.57
C ASP A 115 -14.72 -33.44 60.45
N GLY A 116 -15.75 -34.13 59.94
CA GLY A 116 -17.01 -34.38 60.62
C GLY A 116 -17.80 -33.16 61.10
N MET A 117 -17.67 -31.94 60.56
CA MET A 117 -18.47 -30.79 61.02
C MET A 117 -19.18 -30.04 59.89
N VAL A 118 -20.45 -29.69 60.10
CA VAL A 118 -21.29 -28.92 59.17
C VAL A 118 -21.85 -27.69 59.88
N GLY A 119 -21.72 -26.53 59.25
CA GLY A 119 -22.35 -25.27 59.71
C GLY A 119 -21.53 -24.43 60.68
N LEU A 120 -20.28 -24.78 61.00
CA LEU A 120 -19.45 -24.05 61.96
C LEU A 120 -19.35 -22.56 61.65
N ARG A 121 -19.04 -22.21 60.39
CA ARG A 121 -18.95 -20.83 59.96
C ARG A 121 -20.30 -20.13 60.01
N GLU A 122 -21.35 -20.77 59.51
CA GLU A 122 -22.67 -20.19 59.37
C GLU A 122 -23.34 -19.94 60.72
N VAL A 123 -23.17 -20.84 61.69
CA VAL A 123 -23.66 -20.69 63.07
C VAL A 123 -22.95 -19.54 63.79
N LEU A 124 -21.62 -19.47 63.69
CA LEU A 124 -20.83 -18.39 64.29
C LEU A 124 -21.18 -17.02 63.70
N LEU A 125 -21.35 -16.93 62.38
CA LEU A 125 -21.70 -15.68 61.68
C LEU A 125 -23.21 -15.35 61.69
N GLY A 126 -24.07 -16.30 62.09
CA GLY A 126 -25.53 -16.15 62.03
C GLY A 126 -26.08 -16.07 60.61
N THR A 127 -25.46 -16.78 59.66
CA THR A 127 -25.87 -16.81 58.25
C THR A 127 -26.61 -18.11 57.90
N ASN A 128 -27.15 -18.18 56.69
CA ASN A 128 -27.81 -19.38 56.19
C ASN A 128 -26.76 -20.40 55.68
N PHE A 129 -27.09 -21.69 55.69
CA PHE A 129 -26.30 -22.75 55.07
C PHE A 129 -26.02 -22.42 53.60
N THR A 130 -24.78 -22.56 53.16
CA THR A 130 -24.38 -22.22 51.79
C THR A 130 -24.49 -23.39 50.81
N GLN A 131 -24.59 -24.62 51.31
CA GLN A 131 -24.63 -25.85 50.52
C GLN A 131 -25.68 -26.80 51.10
N THR A 132 -26.22 -27.65 50.23
CA THR A 132 -27.07 -28.77 50.64
C THR A 132 -26.18 -30.00 50.85
N VAL A 133 -26.26 -30.61 52.02
CA VAL A 133 -25.47 -31.79 52.41
C VAL A 133 -26.44 -32.91 52.77
N ARG A 134 -26.24 -34.10 52.20
CA ARG A 134 -27.05 -35.31 52.40
C ARG A 134 -26.27 -36.41 53.08
N ALA A 135 -26.96 -37.26 53.82
CA ALA A 135 -26.41 -38.49 54.36
C ALA A 135 -26.19 -39.52 53.24
N ALA A 136 -24.95 -39.99 53.05
CA ALA A 136 -24.60 -41.02 52.07
C ALA A 136 -24.90 -42.43 52.62
N THR A 137 -24.58 -42.64 53.90
CA THR A 137 -24.96 -43.83 54.69
C THR A 137 -25.97 -43.44 55.76
N ASP A 138 -26.34 -44.36 56.65
CA ASP A 138 -26.96 -43.95 57.91
C ASP A 138 -25.89 -43.22 58.74
N VAL A 139 -26.23 -42.05 59.29
CA VAL A 139 -25.29 -41.13 59.95
C VAL A 139 -25.80 -40.76 61.34
N GLU A 140 -24.95 -40.94 62.35
CA GLU A 140 -25.16 -40.37 63.68
C GLU A 140 -24.50 -38.98 63.77
N LEU A 141 -25.25 -37.97 64.22
CA LEU A 141 -24.80 -36.58 64.36
C LEU A 141 -25.04 -36.08 65.78
N TRP A 142 -24.13 -35.25 66.27
CA TRP A 142 -24.34 -34.35 67.40
C TRP A 142 -24.83 -33.00 66.89
N ARG A 143 -25.99 -32.57 67.38
CA ARG A 143 -26.54 -31.25 67.13
C ARG A 143 -26.40 -30.39 68.38
N ILE A 144 -25.67 -29.28 68.25
CA ILE A 144 -25.53 -28.28 69.29
C ILE A 144 -26.21 -27.01 68.82
N SER A 145 -27.28 -26.58 69.50
CA SER A 145 -27.99 -25.35 69.14
C SER A 145 -27.09 -24.13 69.32
N LYS A 146 -27.33 -23.06 68.55
CA LYS A 146 -26.57 -21.81 68.72
C LYS A 146 -26.66 -21.25 70.14
N ALA A 147 -27.85 -21.30 70.75
CA ALA A 147 -28.07 -20.83 72.11
C ALA A 147 -27.26 -21.63 73.15
N ASP A 148 -27.18 -22.95 72.97
CA ASP A 148 -26.40 -23.83 73.85
C ASP A 148 -24.89 -23.65 73.64
N LEU A 149 -24.46 -23.46 72.38
CA LEU A 149 -23.07 -23.18 72.03
C LEU A 149 -22.62 -21.84 72.64
N ASP A 150 -23.43 -20.78 72.50
CA ASP A 150 -23.17 -19.46 73.07
C ASP A 150 -23.13 -19.51 74.61
N ALA A 151 -24.01 -20.30 75.24
CA ALA A 151 -24.00 -20.50 76.70
C ALA A 151 -22.72 -21.21 77.19
N VAL A 152 -22.22 -22.21 76.43
CA VAL A 152 -20.96 -22.89 76.76
C VAL A 152 -19.76 -21.96 76.56
N VAL A 153 -19.75 -21.16 75.48
CA VAL A 153 -18.68 -20.18 75.22
C VAL A 153 -18.67 -19.07 76.28
N ALA A 154 -19.83 -18.63 76.77
CA ALA A 154 -19.92 -17.66 77.86
C ALA A 154 -19.38 -18.21 79.19
N GLN A 155 -19.56 -19.52 79.42
CA GLN A 155 -19.07 -20.20 80.61
C GLN A 155 -17.56 -20.56 80.52
N TYR A 156 -17.08 -20.90 79.32
CA TYR A 156 -15.71 -21.31 79.02
C TYR A 156 -15.17 -20.58 77.78
N PRO A 157 -14.56 -19.39 77.93
CA PRO A 157 -14.08 -18.58 76.80
C PRO A 157 -13.09 -19.29 75.87
N ASP A 158 -12.32 -20.26 76.40
CA ASP A 158 -11.37 -21.06 75.62
C ASP A 158 -12.04 -21.83 74.48
N VAL A 159 -13.27 -22.32 74.68
CA VAL A 159 -14.05 -23.03 73.65
C VAL A 159 -14.33 -22.09 72.47
N GLY A 160 -14.67 -20.82 72.76
CA GLY A 160 -14.85 -19.80 71.73
C GLY A 160 -13.58 -19.56 70.93
N LEU A 161 -12.43 -19.42 71.60
CA LEU A 161 -11.13 -19.18 70.95
C LEU A 161 -10.79 -20.27 69.92
N HIS A 162 -11.00 -21.53 70.27
CA HIS A 162 -10.76 -22.68 69.39
C HIS A 162 -11.71 -22.71 68.17
N LEU A 163 -12.99 -22.39 68.37
CA LEU A 163 -13.98 -22.29 67.28
C LEU A 163 -13.66 -21.14 66.32
N TYR A 164 -13.26 -19.96 66.83
CA TYR A 164 -12.83 -18.84 66.00
C TYR A 164 -11.51 -19.13 65.25
N ALA A 165 -10.56 -19.84 65.87
CA ALA A 165 -9.33 -20.27 65.21
C ALA A 165 -9.61 -21.21 64.02
N ALA A 166 -10.53 -22.17 64.16
CA ALA A 166 -10.94 -23.02 63.04
C ALA A 166 -11.65 -22.25 61.93
N ALA A 167 -12.57 -21.34 62.27
CA ALA A 167 -13.29 -20.53 61.29
C ALA A 167 -12.35 -19.59 60.50
N THR A 168 -11.36 -19.00 61.17
CA THR A 168 -10.35 -18.15 60.52
C THR A 168 -9.44 -18.94 59.58
N LYS A 169 -9.02 -20.16 59.96
CA LYS A 169 -8.25 -21.09 59.10
C LYS A 169 -9.01 -21.42 57.79
N GLN A 170 -10.33 -21.63 57.86
CA GLN A 170 -11.17 -21.84 56.67
C GLN A 170 -11.29 -20.58 55.80
N LEU A 171 -11.41 -19.40 56.42
CA LEU A 171 -11.46 -18.12 55.69
C LEU A 171 -10.14 -17.82 54.98
N THR A 172 -8.99 -18.04 55.63
CA THR A 172 -7.67 -17.79 55.02
C THR A 172 -7.45 -18.66 53.78
N ALA A 173 -7.82 -19.95 53.85
CA ALA A 173 -7.70 -20.86 52.72
C ALA A 173 -8.53 -20.41 51.50
N LEU A 174 -9.79 -19.98 51.73
CA LEU A 174 -10.65 -19.44 50.66
C LEU A 174 -10.11 -18.13 50.08
N THR A 175 -9.58 -17.25 50.93
CA THR A 175 -8.99 -15.99 50.44
C THR A 175 -7.73 -16.22 49.60
N GLU A 176 -6.93 -17.23 49.93
CA GLU A 176 -5.75 -17.60 49.13
C GLU A 176 -6.15 -18.15 47.76
N GLU A 177 -7.16 -19.05 47.69
CA GLU A 177 -7.66 -19.58 46.42
C GLU A 177 -8.24 -18.46 45.52
N LEU A 178 -9.07 -17.57 46.10
CA LEU A 178 -9.61 -16.41 45.38
C LEU A 178 -8.50 -15.47 44.88
N GLN A 179 -7.45 -15.26 45.68
CA GLN A 179 -6.30 -14.44 45.28
C GLN A 179 -5.51 -15.08 44.13
N ASP A 180 -5.29 -16.40 44.16
CA ASP A 180 -4.64 -17.12 43.07
C ASP A 180 -5.47 -17.05 41.78
N ASP A 181 -6.79 -17.17 41.85
CA ASP A 181 -7.72 -17.03 40.72
C ASP A 181 -7.68 -15.64 40.07
N ILE A 182 -7.66 -14.60 40.91
CA ILE A 182 -7.52 -13.21 40.44
C ILE A 182 -6.16 -13.01 39.76
N GLN A 183 -5.08 -13.49 40.38
CA GLN A 183 -3.74 -13.39 39.80
C GLN A 183 -3.62 -14.13 38.48
N GLN A 184 -4.25 -15.30 38.35
CA GLN A 184 -4.32 -16.06 37.10
C GLN A 184 -5.00 -15.21 36.01
N ARG A 185 -6.18 -14.67 36.27
CA ARG A 185 -6.93 -13.87 35.29
C ARG A 185 -6.18 -12.61 34.90
N GLU A 186 -5.57 -11.91 35.86
CA GLU A 186 -4.77 -10.73 35.61
C GLU A 186 -3.53 -11.03 34.76
N ALA A 187 -2.80 -12.11 35.08
CA ALA A 187 -1.61 -12.52 34.35
C ALA A 187 -1.93 -12.91 32.89
N LEU A 188 -3.07 -13.57 32.66
CA LEU A 188 -3.47 -14.04 31.33
C LEU A 188 -4.17 -12.98 30.47
N ARG A 189 -4.76 -11.94 31.09
CA ARG A 189 -5.61 -10.94 30.40
C ARG A 189 -4.96 -10.33 29.16
N ALA A 190 -3.69 -9.91 29.27
CA ALA A 190 -2.98 -9.23 28.18
C ALA A 190 -2.69 -10.14 26.96
N TYR A 191 -2.70 -11.46 27.15
CA TYR A 191 -2.36 -12.44 26.12
C TYR A 191 -3.56 -13.30 25.68
N SER A 192 -4.71 -13.13 26.34
CA SER A 192 -5.92 -13.90 26.07
C SER A 192 -6.44 -13.70 24.64
N VAL A 193 -6.83 -14.79 23.98
CA VAL A 193 -7.43 -14.81 22.65
C VAL A 193 -8.93 -15.02 22.79
N THR A 194 -9.73 -14.18 22.15
CA THR A 194 -11.20 -14.33 22.12
C THR A 194 -11.66 -15.25 21.00
N SER A 195 -12.85 -15.84 21.16
CA SER A 195 -13.45 -16.69 20.13
C SER A 195 -13.68 -15.94 18.82
N PRO A 196 -13.23 -16.49 17.67
CA PRO A 196 -13.45 -15.87 16.36
C PRO A 196 -14.93 -15.95 15.99
N LYS A 197 -15.50 -14.82 15.53
CA LYS A 197 -16.93 -14.74 15.15
C LYS A 197 -17.24 -15.43 13.80
N VAL A 198 -16.22 -15.72 12.99
CA VAL A 198 -16.38 -16.20 11.61
C VAL A 198 -15.42 -17.35 11.32
N GLY A 199 -15.91 -18.37 10.61
CA GLY A 199 -15.13 -19.51 10.16
C GLY A 199 -14.42 -19.28 8.82
N ILE A 200 -13.84 -20.34 8.25
CA ILE A 200 -13.16 -20.27 6.96
C ILE A 200 -14.18 -20.08 5.82
N ILE A 201 -14.05 -18.98 5.09
CA ILE A 201 -14.87 -18.61 3.93
C ILE A 201 -14.28 -19.23 2.65
N GLY A 202 -15.15 -19.68 1.73
CA GLY A 202 -14.76 -20.23 0.43
C GLY A 202 -15.33 -21.62 0.14
N SER A 203 -15.60 -21.87 -1.14
CA SER A 203 -16.13 -23.12 -1.69
C SER A 203 -15.08 -23.99 -2.37
N SER A 204 -13.83 -23.51 -2.54
CA SER A 204 -12.75 -24.28 -3.18
C SER A 204 -12.43 -25.59 -2.46
N ARG A 205 -11.84 -26.53 -3.19
CA ARG A 205 -11.32 -27.79 -2.62
C ARG A 205 -10.35 -27.56 -1.46
N TYR A 206 -9.57 -26.47 -1.52
CA TYR A 206 -8.60 -26.11 -0.48
C TYR A 206 -9.28 -25.59 0.78
N ALA A 207 -10.31 -24.75 0.65
CA ALA A 207 -11.12 -24.28 1.78
C ALA A 207 -11.88 -25.43 2.47
N LYS A 208 -12.48 -26.34 1.68
CA LYS A 208 -13.15 -27.55 2.19
C LYS A 208 -12.19 -28.45 2.96
N ARG A 209 -11.00 -28.73 2.40
CA ARG A 209 -9.95 -29.51 3.07
C ARG A 209 -9.42 -28.84 4.33
N LEU A 210 -9.24 -27.52 4.33
CA LEU A 210 -8.81 -26.78 5.51
C LEU A 210 -9.85 -26.89 6.63
N ARG A 211 -11.15 -26.73 6.32
CA ARG A 211 -12.25 -26.95 7.28
C ARG A 211 -12.23 -28.35 7.87
N SER A 212 -12.05 -29.39 7.05
CA SER A 212 -11.98 -30.77 7.56
C SER A 212 -10.75 -31.02 8.44
N GLN A 213 -9.60 -30.42 8.10
CA GLN A 213 -8.38 -30.49 8.92
C GLN A 213 -8.54 -29.77 10.27
N ILE A 214 -9.20 -28.62 10.29
CA ILE A 214 -9.50 -27.88 11.52
C ILE A 214 -10.40 -28.71 12.44
N VAL A 215 -11.49 -29.28 11.91
CA VAL A 215 -12.41 -30.14 12.69
C VAL A 215 -11.68 -31.37 13.22
N LYS A 216 -10.88 -32.04 12.39
CA LYS A 216 -10.07 -33.19 12.83
C LYS A 216 -9.09 -32.82 13.94
N ALA A 217 -8.43 -31.67 13.84
CA ALA A 217 -7.50 -31.20 14.86
C ALA A 217 -8.20 -30.72 16.15
N SER A 218 -9.42 -30.20 16.05
CA SER A 218 -10.18 -29.72 17.21
C SER A 218 -10.79 -30.88 18.01
N GLN A 219 -11.23 -31.94 17.32
CA GLN A 219 -11.84 -33.14 17.91
C GLN A 219 -10.83 -34.25 18.27
N ASP A 220 -9.53 -33.98 18.17
CA ASP A 220 -8.50 -34.96 18.47
C ASP A 220 -8.52 -35.36 19.97
N PRO A 221 -8.80 -36.63 20.30
CA PRO A 221 -8.85 -37.11 21.68
C PRO A 221 -7.49 -37.00 22.38
N ALA A 222 -6.40 -37.14 21.64
CA ALA A 222 -5.03 -37.11 22.16
C ALA A 222 -4.50 -35.68 22.39
N ARG A 223 -5.28 -34.65 22.03
CA ARG A 223 -4.92 -33.22 22.11
C ARG A 223 -3.50 -32.92 21.57
N GLN A 224 -3.13 -33.56 20.46
CA GLN A 224 -1.83 -33.39 19.81
C GLN A 224 -1.55 -31.93 19.49
N HIS A 225 -0.28 -31.54 19.59
CA HIS A 225 0.19 -30.21 19.21
C HIS A 225 -0.08 -29.96 17.72
N VAL A 226 -0.24 -28.71 17.31
CA VAL A 226 -0.59 -28.38 15.91
C VAL A 226 0.42 -27.41 15.31
N LEU A 227 0.97 -27.76 14.15
CA LEU A 227 1.80 -26.89 13.32
C LEU A 227 0.97 -26.35 12.16
N ILE A 228 0.74 -25.04 12.14
CA ILE A 228 0.09 -24.33 11.05
C ILE A 228 1.14 -23.56 10.26
N PHE A 229 1.31 -23.87 8.97
CA PHE A 229 2.29 -23.19 8.14
C PHE A 229 1.72 -22.73 6.81
N GLY A 230 2.30 -21.64 6.29
CA GLY A 230 1.92 -21.04 5.02
C GLY A 230 2.36 -19.59 4.95
N GLU A 231 2.24 -19.00 3.76
CA GLU A 231 2.63 -17.62 3.45
C GLU A 231 2.05 -16.56 4.42
N PRO A 232 2.66 -15.36 4.46
CA PRO A 232 2.13 -14.24 5.25
C PRO A 232 0.71 -13.85 4.79
N GLY A 233 -0.10 -13.35 5.74
CA GLY A 233 -1.44 -12.85 5.45
C GLY A 233 -2.55 -13.90 5.29
N LEU A 234 -2.31 -15.16 5.68
CA LEU A 234 -3.28 -16.26 5.62
C LEU A 234 -4.15 -16.45 6.88
N GLU A 235 -4.14 -15.50 7.81
CA GLU A 235 -4.92 -15.56 9.07
C GLU A 235 -4.70 -16.84 9.90
N LYS A 236 -3.44 -17.28 10.01
CA LYS A 236 -3.07 -18.50 10.76
C LYS A 236 -3.51 -18.45 12.23
N ASP A 237 -3.52 -17.27 12.84
CA ASP A 237 -3.99 -17.02 14.21
C ASP A 237 -5.49 -17.34 14.35
N THR A 238 -6.30 -16.94 13.38
CA THR A 238 -7.75 -17.24 13.35
C THR A 238 -7.97 -18.74 13.22
N ILE A 239 -7.17 -19.42 12.39
CA ILE A 239 -7.21 -20.89 12.25
C ILE A 239 -6.88 -21.58 13.58
N ALA A 240 -5.83 -21.14 14.27
CA ALA A 240 -5.48 -21.66 15.60
C ALA A 240 -6.61 -21.48 16.61
N SER A 241 -7.27 -20.31 16.57
CA SER A 241 -8.39 -20.00 17.46
C SER A 241 -9.59 -20.90 17.17
N LEU A 242 -9.90 -21.16 15.89
CA LEU A 242 -10.96 -22.11 15.50
C LEU A 242 -10.71 -23.53 16.02
N ILE A 243 -9.44 -23.96 16.08
CA ILE A 243 -9.06 -25.27 16.64
C ILE A 243 -9.31 -25.31 18.15
N HIS A 244 -8.90 -24.27 18.89
CA HIS A 244 -9.11 -24.20 20.35
C HIS A 244 -10.59 -24.16 20.73
N PHE A 245 -11.34 -23.21 20.17
CA PHE A 245 -12.75 -23.01 20.51
C PHE A 245 -13.67 -24.10 19.95
N GLY A 246 -13.20 -24.88 18.96
CA GLY A 246 -13.86 -26.09 18.47
C GLY A 246 -13.51 -27.36 19.25
N SER A 247 -12.65 -27.28 20.27
CA SER A 247 -12.21 -28.44 21.07
C SER A 247 -12.98 -28.57 22.39
N PRO A 248 -12.90 -29.71 23.11
CA PRO A 248 -13.47 -29.86 24.44
C PRO A 248 -12.95 -28.82 25.45
N ALA A 249 -11.71 -28.35 25.26
CA ALA A 249 -11.07 -27.33 26.09
C ALA A 249 -11.47 -25.88 25.72
N ARG A 250 -12.59 -25.67 25.02
CA ARG A 250 -13.07 -24.32 24.61
C ARG A 250 -13.33 -23.35 25.76
N ARG A 251 -13.52 -23.86 26.98
CA ARG A 251 -13.72 -23.06 28.21
C ARG A 251 -12.39 -22.65 28.85
N GLU A 252 -11.30 -23.32 28.51
CA GLU A 252 -9.96 -23.02 29.02
C GLU A 252 -9.36 -21.79 28.33
N ALA A 253 -8.40 -21.16 29.01
CA ALA A 253 -7.70 -20.01 28.48
C ALA A 253 -6.85 -20.36 27.25
N MET A 254 -6.90 -19.49 26.24
CA MET A 254 -5.98 -19.51 25.10
C MET A 254 -5.11 -18.26 25.13
N VAL A 255 -3.79 -18.44 25.13
CA VAL A 255 -2.80 -17.37 25.25
C VAL A 255 -2.00 -17.28 23.96
N ARG A 256 -1.88 -16.08 23.39
CA ARG A 256 -1.06 -15.82 22.20
C ARG A 256 0.24 -15.13 22.57
N LEU A 257 1.35 -15.68 22.09
CA LEU A 257 2.67 -15.12 22.26
C LEU A 257 3.40 -15.02 20.91
N ASP A 258 3.94 -13.83 20.62
CA ASP A 258 4.69 -13.57 19.40
C ASP A 258 6.18 -13.79 19.59
N CYS A 259 6.72 -14.81 18.91
CA CYS A 259 8.14 -15.15 18.98
C CYS A 259 9.06 -14.13 18.29
N ALA A 260 8.49 -13.17 17.53
CA ALA A 260 9.25 -12.08 16.94
C ALA A 260 9.78 -11.04 17.95
N ARG A 261 9.26 -11.03 19.19
CA ARG A 261 9.67 -10.08 20.23
C ARG A 261 10.92 -10.59 20.96
N PRO A 262 12.13 -10.00 20.76
CA PRO A 262 13.39 -10.60 21.20
C PRO A 262 13.59 -10.63 22.72
N ASP A 263 13.00 -9.69 23.48
CA ASP A 263 13.47 -9.37 24.84
C ASP A 263 12.46 -9.65 25.98
N GLY A 264 11.19 -9.96 25.66
CA GLY A 264 10.10 -10.07 26.66
C GLY A 264 9.35 -11.40 26.71
N GLY A 265 9.12 -12.04 25.56
CA GLY A 265 8.15 -13.14 25.47
C GLY A 265 8.54 -14.42 26.23
N LEU A 266 9.80 -14.84 26.16
CA LEU A 266 10.24 -16.10 26.79
C LEU A 266 10.32 -16.00 28.32
N ALA A 267 10.71 -14.83 28.84
CA ALA A 267 10.76 -14.59 30.27
C ALA A 267 9.37 -14.53 30.90
N GLU A 268 8.40 -13.96 30.18
CA GLU A 268 7.00 -13.97 30.58
C GLU A 268 6.38 -15.38 30.48
N LEU A 269 6.77 -16.14 29.45
CA LEU A 269 6.28 -17.50 29.24
C LEU A 269 6.73 -18.47 30.34
N PHE A 270 8.04 -18.52 30.63
CA PHE A 270 8.62 -19.46 31.59
C PHE A 270 8.67 -18.92 33.04
N GLY A 271 8.61 -17.61 33.24
CA GLY A 271 8.79 -16.95 34.54
C GLY A 271 10.27 -16.72 34.89
N ARG A 272 10.52 -15.93 35.94
CA ARG A 272 11.87 -15.58 36.43
C ARG A 272 11.97 -15.77 37.94
N GLY A 273 12.92 -16.58 38.40
CA GLY A 273 13.10 -16.90 39.83
C GLY A 273 11.78 -17.29 40.49
N LYS A 274 11.37 -16.53 41.51
CA LYS A 274 10.10 -16.75 42.23
C LYS A 274 8.84 -16.32 41.46
N LYS A 275 8.96 -15.50 40.40
CA LYS A 275 7.80 -15.02 39.62
C LYS A 275 7.27 -16.13 38.70
N LYS A 276 6.03 -16.55 38.92
CA LYS A 276 5.26 -17.49 38.08
C LYS A 276 5.16 -16.95 36.63
N GLY A 277 5.35 -17.83 35.64
CA GLY A 277 5.22 -17.52 34.20
C GLY A 277 3.85 -17.90 33.63
N LEU A 278 3.57 -17.54 32.38
CA LEU A 278 2.29 -17.83 31.72
C LEU A 278 1.99 -19.35 31.64
N LEU A 279 3.01 -20.19 31.47
CA LEU A 279 2.85 -21.66 31.45
C LEU A 279 2.30 -22.23 32.75
N HIS A 280 2.59 -21.59 33.88
CA HIS A 280 2.08 -22.00 35.19
C HIS A 280 0.57 -21.77 35.28
N TRP A 281 0.11 -20.62 34.80
CA TRP A 281 -1.29 -20.20 34.85
C TRP A 281 -2.17 -20.85 33.76
N LEU A 282 -1.57 -21.40 32.71
CA LEU A 282 -2.28 -21.97 31.56
C LEU A 282 -2.83 -23.38 31.81
N GLU A 283 -2.21 -24.16 32.70
CA GLU A 283 -2.58 -25.54 33.05
C GLU A 283 -3.04 -26.41 31.86
N ASN A 284 -4.37 -26.53 31.65
CA ASN A 284 -5.01 -27.35 30.62
C ASN A 284 -5.42 -26.57 29.35
N GLY A 285 -5.07 -25.28 29.27
CA GLY A 285 -5.39 -24.38 28.17
C GLY A 285 -4.59 -24.60 26.89
N THR A 286 -4.49 -23.56 26.06
CA THR A 286 -3.80 -23.61 24.77
C THR A 286 -2.83 -22.44 24.63
N LEU A 287 -1.58 -22.73 24.27
CA LEU A 287 -0.56 -21.75 23.94
C LEU A 287 -0.40 -21.62 22.43
N LEU A 288 -0.68 -20.43 21.89
CA LEU A 288 -0.44 -20.08 20.49
C LEU A 288 0.89 -19.34 20.36
N LEU A 289 1.84 -19.97 19.67
CA LEU A 289 3.14 -19.40 19.34
C LEU A 289 3.13 -18.88 17.90
N THR A 290 3.23 -17.56 17.72
CA THR A 290 3.30 -16.95 16.38
C THR A 290 4.72 -16.64 15.94
N ASN A 291 4.96 -16.67 14.63
CA ASN A 291 6.26 -16.35 14.03
C ASN A 291 7.42 -17.20 14.55
N TRP A 292 7.22 -18.51 14.70
CA TRP A 292 8.26 -19.45 15.20
C TRP A 292 9.63 -19.30 14.52
N HIS A 293 9.64 -19.08 13.20
CA HIS A 293 10.85 -18.85 12.39
C HIS A 293 11.73 -17.66 12.85
N GLN A 294 11.19 -16.72 13.63
CA GLN A 294 11.93 -15.58 14.20
C GLN A 294 12.43 -15.85 15.62
N ALA A 295 12.05 -16.98 16.23
CA ALA A 295 12.50 -17.35 17.57
C ALA A 295 14.01 -17.69 17.56
N PRO A 296 14.80 -17.24 18.56
CA PRO A 296 16.18 -17.65 18.74
C PRO A 296 16.32 -19.18 18.88
N ALA A 297 17.42 -19.76 18.40
CA ALA A 297 17.64 -21.22 18.43
C ALA A 297 17.60 -21.80 19.87
N SER A 298 18.09 -21.05 20.85
CA SER A 298 18.02 -21.41 22.28
C SER A 298 16.59 -21.50 22.81
N ALA A 299 15.69 -20.63 22.32
CA ALA A 299 14.28 -20.62 22.65
C ALA A 299 13.54 -21.81 22.00
N GLN A 300 13.84 -22.07 20.73
CA GLN A 300 13.26 -23.20 19.99
C GLN A 300 13.57 -24.53 20.69
N LYS A 301 14.82 -24.76 21.14
CA LYS A 301 15.20 -25.96 21.89
C LYS A 301 14.37 -26.15 23.17
N ARG A 302 14.15 -25.09 23.95
CA ARG A 302 13.35 -25.14 25.18
C ARG A 302 11.87 -25.42 24.90
N LEU A 303 11.32 -24.79 23.87
CA LEU A 303 9.94 -24.99 23.46
C LEU A 303 9.70 -26.41 22.90
N ILE A 304 10.67 -26.97 22.17
CA ILE A 304 10.64 -28.38 21.74
C ILE A 304 10.69 -29.32 22.96
N GLY A 305 11.51 -29.03 23.97
CA GLY A 305 11.52 -29.77 25.23
C GLY A 305 10.16 -29.75 25.92
N LEU A 306 9.52 -28.57 26.00
CA LEU A 306 8.17 -28.43 26.53
C LEU A 306 7.13 -29.24 25.73
N MET A 307 7.22 -29.26 24.40
CA MET A 307 6.32 -30.05 23.53
C MET A 307 6.54 -31.56 23.63
N THR A 308 7.71 -32.00 24.12
CA THR A 308 8.07 -33.42 24.19
C THR A 308 7.70 -34.02 25.54
N ASP A 309 8.14 -33.37 26.62
CA ASP A 309 8.06 -33.94 27.98
C ASP A 309 7.04 -33.22 28.88
N GLY A 310 6.41 -32.13 28.40
CA GLY A 310 5.57 -31.24 29.20
C GLY A 310 6.34 -30.44 30.28
N GLY A 311 7.62 -30.75 30.45
CA GLY A 311 8.49 -30.18 31.47
C GLY A 311 9.08 -28.83 31.09
N TYR A 312 9.12 -27.90 32.04
CA TYR A 312 9.85 -26.64 31.90
C TYR A 312 10.52 -26.20 33.20
N GLN A 313 11.48 -25.28 33.06
CA GLN A 313 12.17 -24.66 34.19
C GLN A 313 12.12 -23.14 34.06
N ARG A 314 11.97 -22.46 35.20
CA ARG A 314 11.97 -20.99 35.26
C ARG A 314 13.36 -20.44 34.92
N LEU A 315 13.41 -19.21 34.41
CA LEU A 315 14.69 -18.56 34.13
C LEU A 315 15.33 -18.03 35.42
N PRO A 316 16.67 -17.97 35.52
CA PRO A 316 17.35 -17.41 36.69
C PRO A 316 17.00 -15.94 36.91
N ALA A 317 16.92 -15.51 38.18
CA ALA A 317 16.52 -14.15 38.55
C ALA A 317 17.42 -13.04 37.96
N HIS A 318 18.72 -13.33 37.74
CA HIS A 318 19.71 -12.36 37.24
C HIS A 318 19.88 -12.34 35.71
N SER A 319 19.01 -13.03 34.95
CA SER A 319 19.04 -13.00 33.49
C SER A 319 18.53 -11.66 32.93
N ARG A 320 19.42 -10.65 32.87
CA ARG A 320 19.14 -9.39 32.15
C ARG A 320 19.09 -9.66 30.65
N GLY A 321 17.89 -9.85 30.12
CA GLY A 321 17.44 -9.41 28.78
C GLY A 321 18.21 -9.82 27.52
N ARG A 322 19.30 -10.60 27.61
CA ARG A 322 20.13 -10.95 26.46
C ARG A 322 20.58 -12.39 26.59
N VAL A 323 19.87 -13.29 25.91
CA VAL A 323 20.35 -14.67 25.68
C VAL A 323 21.39 -14.59 24.56
N THR A 324 22.57 -14.05 24.86
CA THR A 324 23.75 -14.22 23.98
C THR A 324 24.38 -15.58 24.23
N GLU A 325 24.83 -16.22 23.16
CA GLU A 325 25.41 -17.57 23.08
C GLU A 325 26.70 -17.79 23.90
N ALA A 326 27.14 -16.82 24.71
CA ALA A 326 28.37 -16.88 25.50
C ALA A 326 28.20 -17.43 26.94
N ALA A 327 27.02 -17.95 27.31
CA ALA A 327 26.74 -18.48 28.64
C ALA A 327 26.86 -20.03 28.75
N THR A 328 27.65 -20.66 27.89
CA THR A 328 27.96 -22.10 27.94
C THR A 328 29.34 -22.42 28.53
N SER A 329 30.11 -21.44 29.01
CA SER A 329 31.49 -21.69 29.49
C SER A 329 31.93 -20.99 30.79
N ARG A 330 31.02 -20.63 31.71
CA ARG A 330 31.41 -20.24 33.08
C ARG A 330 30.61 -20.97 34.16
N ASP A 331 31.36 -21.74 34.94
CA ASP A 331 31.11 -22.39 36.23
C ASP A 331 29.66 -22.72 36.64
N PRO A 332 29.32 -24.01 36.82
CA PRO A 332 28.10 -24.43 37.50
C PRO A 332 28.30 -24.33 39.02
N ALA A 333 28.43 -23.11 39.56
CA ALA A 333 28.60 -22.91 40.99
C ALA A 333 27.58 -21.89 41.50
N LYS A 334 26.58 -22.43 42.22
CA LYS A 334 25.48 -21.76 42.94
C LYS A 334 24.28 -21.33 42.10
N VAL A 335 23.54 -22.31 41.59
CA VAL A 335 22.07 -22.22 41.51
C VAL A 335 21.56 -22.86 42.81
N ASP A 336 20.84 -22.12 43.64
CA ASP A 336 20.26 -22.66 44.88
C ASP A 336 19.39 -23.89 44.57
N ALA A 337 19.66 -24.99 45.25
CA ALA A 337 19.15 -26.34 44.97
C ALA A 337 17.61 -26.49 45.11
N GLN A 338 16.90 -25.45 45.54
CA GLN A 338 15.44 -25.45 45.71
C GLN A 338 14.66 -24.89 44.50
N ASP A 339 15.30 -24.16 43.57
CA ASP A 339 14.64 -23.58 42.38
C ASP A 339 14.78 -24.45 41.10
N ALA A 340 15.35 -25.65 41.22
CA ALA A 340 15.68 -26.54 40.10
C ALA A 340 14.68 -27.69 39.85
N LYS A 341 13.51 -27.68 40.47
CA LYS A 341 12.50 -28.74 40.26
C LYS A 341 11.83 -28.55 38.89
N PRO A 342 11.82 -29.56 38.00
CA PRO A 342 11.12 -29.48 36.72
C PRO A 342 9.61 -29.31 36.97
N LEU A 343 9.02 -28.24 36.42
CA LEU A 343 7.59 -27.96 36.45
C LEU A 343 6.93 -28.61 35.25
N GLN A 344 5.66 -29.01 35.38
CA GLN A 344 4.89 -29.68 34.33
C GLN A 344 3.76 -28.78 33.83
N CYS A 345 3.51 -28.78 32.53
CA CYS A 345 2.43 -28.05 31.88
C CYS A 345 1.70 -28.99 30.90
N ARG A 346 0.37 -29.07 31.00
CA ARG A 346 -0.48 -29.92 30.14
C ARG A 346 -1.12 -29.13 28.99
N ALA A 347 -0.70 -27.90 28.77
CA ALA A 347 -1.30 -27.02 27.78
C ALA A 347 -1.01 -27.52 26.36
N ARG A 348 -2.01 -27.39 25.49
CA ARG A 348 -1.84 -27.70 24.06
C ARG A 348 -1.06 -26.59 23.39
N ILE A 349 0.02 -26.92 22.69
CA ILE A 349 0.81 -25.95 21.93
C ILE A 349 0.38 -25.94 20.46
N ILE A 350 0.06 -24.75 19.94
CA ILE A 350 -0.21 -24.49 18.52
C ILE A 350 0.86 -23.53 18.01
N VAL A 351 1.57 -23.92 16.97
CA VAL A 351 2.67 -23.15 16.39
C VAL A 351 2.28 -22.65 15.01
N THR A 352 2.53 -21.36 14.73
CA THR A 352 2.36 -20.78 13.40
C THR A 352 3.70 -20.33 12.80
N THR A 353 3.92 -20.66 11.53
CA THR A 353 5.16 -20.35 10.81
C THR A 353 4.93 -20.07 9.32
N GLN A 354 5.92 -19.50 8.64
CA GLN A 354 5.86 -19.24 7.20
C GLN A 354 6.25 -20.45 6.35
N GLN A 355 7.22 -21.23 6.83
CA GLN A 355 7.79 -22.38 6.13
C GLN A 355 7.52 -23.67 6.90
N ALA A 356 7.56 -24.80 6.21
CA ALA A 356 7.46 -26.09 6.88
C ALA A 356 8.65 -26.28 7.83
N VAL A 357 8.36 -26.69 9.07
CA VAL A 357 9.36 -27.01 10.09
C VAL A 357 9.17 -28.48 10.45
N GLN A 358 10.26 -29.23 10.52
CA GLN A 358 10.23 -30.60 11.00
C GLN A 358 10.44 -30.56 12.53
N PHE A 359 9.44 -31.02 13.27
CA PHE A 359 9.58 -31.29 14.70
C PHE A 359 10.00 -32.75 14.91
N PRO A 360 10.72 -33.05 16.00
CA PRO A 360 10.97 -34.44 16.40
C PRO A 360 9.64 -35.21 16.54
N ASP A 361 9.64 -36.49 16.14
CA ASP A 361 8.44 -37.35 16.20
C ASP A 361 7.85 -37.44 17.63
N ALA A 362 8.71 -37.28 18.63
CA ALA A 362 8.33 -37.27 20.04
C ALA A 362 7.35 -36.13 20.40
N CYS A 363 7.33 -35.01 19.66
CA CYS A 363 6.43 -33.89 19.90
C CYS A 363 4.97 -34.13 19.42
N ARG A 364 4.67 -35.28 18.80
CA ARG A 364 3.32 -35.69 18.34
C ARG A 364 2.50 -34.54 17.74
N THR A 365 2.95 -34.00 16.60
CA THR A 365 2.41 -32.76 16.02
C THR A 365 1.59 -33.01 14.75
N LEU A 366 0.34 -32.51 14.71
CA LEU A 366 -0.51 -32.46 13.53
C LEU A 366 -0.13 -31.28 12.63
N GLN A 367 0.13 -31.54 11.34
CA GLN A 367 0.53 -30.51 10.39
C GLN A 367 -0.64 -30.03 9.53
N ILE A 368 -0.86 -28.71 9.49
CA ILE A 368 -1.87 -28.05 8.66
C ILE A 368 -1.16 -27.05 7.72
N LYS A 369 -1.12 -27.38 6.43
CA LYS A 369 -0.63 -26.49 5.37
C LYS A 369 -1.76 -25.60 4.87
N VAL A 370 -1.64 -24.29 5.05
CA VAL A 370 -2.61 -23.32 4.54
C VAL A 370 -2.24 -22.93 3.12
N ALA A 371 -3.15 -23.15 2.16
CA ALA A 371 -2.92 -22.82 0.76
C ALA A 371 -2.96 -21.30 0.52
N PRO A 372 -2.03 -20.75 -0.29
CA PRO A 372 -2.04 -19.34 -0.64
C PRO A 372 -3.25 -18.99 -1.52
N LEU A 373 -3.67 -17.73 -1.48
CA LEU A 373 -4.88 -17.24 -2.12
C LEU A 373 -4.86 -17.43 -3.65
N ARG A 374 -3.68 -17.28 -4.29
CA ARG A 374 -3.50 -17.52 -5.74
C ARG A 374 -3.87 -18.93 -6.22
N VAL A 375 -3.77 -19.94 -5.36
CA VAL A 375 -4.12 -21.34 -5.70
C VAL A 375 -5.62 -21.58 -5.52
N ARG A 376 -6.32 -20.70 -4.80
CA ARG A 376 -7.77 -20.74 -4.54
C ARG A 376 -8.46 -19.46 -4.99
N ALA A 377 -8.12 -18.97 -6.20
CA ALA A 377 -8.66 -17.73 -6.76
C ALA A 377 -10.20 -17.72 -6.85
N THR A 378 -10.84 -18.89 -6.92
CA THR A 378 -12.31 -19.02 -6.86
C THR A 378 -12.91 -18.46 -5.57
N ASP A 379 -12.20 -18.58 -4.45
CA ASP A 379 -12.67 -18.11 -3.13
C ASP A 379 -12.63 -16.58 -3.02
N VAL A 380 -11.89 -15.88 -3.89
CA VAL A 380 -11.78 -14.41 -3.90
C VAL A 380 -13.16 -13.77 -4.08
N ALA A 381 -14.03 -14.36 -4.91
CA ALA A 381 -15.37 -13.83 -5.15
C ALA A 381 -16.29 -13.89 -3.91
N GLU A 382 -16.11 -14.88 -3.03
CA GLU A 382 -16.85 -14.98 -1.77
C GLU A 382 -16.23 -14.09 -0.69
N LEU A 383 -14.89 -14.09 -0.59
CA LEU A 383 -14.13 -13.27 0.36
C LEU A 383 -14.39 -11.78 0.15
N GLN A 384 -14.36 -11.29 -1.09
CA GLN A 384 -14.61 -9.88 -1.38
C GLN A 384 -16.03 -9.44 -1.01
N ARG A 385 -17.06 -10.28 -1.23
CA ARG A 385 -18.44 -9.98 -0.81
C ARG A 385 -18.55 -9.89 0.71
N TYR A 386 -17.88 -10.81 1.41
CA TYR A 386 -17.86 -10.80 2.86
C TYR A 386 -17.20 -9.53 3.42
N PHE A 387 -16.01 -9.17 2.92
CA PHE A 387 -15.30 -7.97 3.36
C PHE A 387 -16.04 -6.68 2.98
N LEU A 388 -16.65 -6.59 1.80
CA LEU A 388 -17.51 -5.45 1.42
C LEU A 388 -18.70 -5.30 2.34
N LYS A 389 -19.40 -6.40 2.64
CA LYS A 389 -20.54 -6.37 3.56
C LYS A 389 -20.11 -5.93 4.95
N GLN A 390 -18.94 -6.37 5.43
CA GLN A 390 -18.39 -5.94 6.70
C GLN A 390 -18.01 -4.46 6.69
N ALA A 391 -17.33 -4.00 5.64
CA ALA A 391 -16.94 -2.60 5.47
C ALA A 391 -18.16 -1.67 5.36
N ALA A 392 -19.19 -2.07 4.63
CA ALA A 392 -20.44 -1.33 4.49
C ALA A 392 -21.15 -1.18 5.85
N ARG A 393 -21.24 -2.28 6.63
CA ARG A 393 -21.82 -2.27 7.97
C ARG A 393 -21.07 -1.36 8.94
N ARG A 394 -19.73 -1.44 8.97
CA ARG A 394 -18.90 -0.56 9.83
C ARG A 394 -19.10 0.92 9.52
N ARG A 395 -19.41 1.25 8.26
CA ARG A 395 -19.59 2.63 7.78
C ARG A 395 -21.04 3.13 7.78
N GLY A 396 -22.00 2.25 8.06
CA GLY A 396 -23.43 2.60 7.96
C GLY A 396 -23.89 2.92 6.53
N VAL A 397 -23.23 2.39 5.50
CA VAL A 397 -23.61 2.60 4.08
C VAL A 397 -24.40 1.42 3.51
N PRO A 398 -25.26 1.64 2.50
CA PRO A 398 -25.98 0.55 1.81
C PRO A 398 -25.02 -0.47 1.17
N SER A 399 -25.56 -1.63 0.78
CA SER A 399 -24.74 -2.73 0.25
C SER A 399 -23.95 -2.30 -0.98
N LEU A 400 -22.63 -2.36 -0.86
CA LEU A 400 -21.69 -2.08 -1.94
C LEU A 400 -21.48 -3.33 -2.79
N MET A 401 -21.40 -3.16 -4.11
CA MET A 401 -21.10 -4.22 -5.06
C MET A 401 -19.89 -3.83 -5.92
N LEU A 402 -19.09 -4.83 -6.34
CA LEU A 402 -18.05 -4.62 -7.34
C LEU A 402 -18.61 -4.97 -8.72
N THR A 403 -18.17 -4.25 -9.74
CA THR A 403 -18.49 -4.60 -11.13
C THR A 403 -17.91 -5.99 -11.49
N PRO A 404 -18.49 -6.72 -12.45
CA PRO A 404 -17.95 -8.01 -12.89
C PRO A 404 -16.50 -7.91 -13.41
N ALA A 405 -16.15 -6.77 -14.02
CA ALA A 405 -14.78 -6.48 -14.45
C ALA A 405 -13.82 -6.42 -13.25
N ALA A 406 -14.21 -5.72 -12.18
CA ALA A 406 -13.40 -5.61 -10.96
C ALA A 406 -13.20 -6.99 -10.29
N VAL A 407 -14.24 -7.83 -10.23
CA VAL A 407 -14.13 -9.18 -9.67
C VAL A 407 -13.16 -10.04 -10.49
N ARG A 408 -13.24 -10.00 -11.84
CA ARG A 408 -12.29 -10.71 -12.71
C ARG A 408 -10.86 -10.24 -12.51
N GLN A 409 -10.68 -8.93 -12.37
CA GLN A 409 -9.38 -8.31 -12.12
C GLN A 409 -8.80 -8.80 -10.79
N LEU A 410 -9.60 -8.79 -9.72
CA LEU A 410 -9.22 -9.32 -8.40
C LEU A 410 -8.87 -10.82 -8.46
N GLN A 411 -9.58 -11.63 -9.24
CA GLN A 411 -9.28 -13.06 -9.39
C GLN A 411 -7.96 -13.33 -10.13
N SER A 412 -7.54 -12.42 -11.02
CA SER A 412 -6.31 -12.55 -11.79
C SER A 412 -5.03 -12.22 -11.00
N TYR A 413 -5.17 -11.59 -9.82
CA TYR A 413 -4.02 -11.14 -9.04
C TYR A 413 -3.42 -12.23 -8.13
N ASN A 414 -2.11 -12.16 -7.90
CA ASN A 414 -1.35 -13.19 -7.17
C ASN A 414 -1.38 -13.05 -5.64
N TYR A 415 -1.75 -11.89 -5.10
CA TYR A 415 -1.82 -11.59 -3.66
C TYR A 415 -0.57 -12.02 -2.85
N PRO A 416 0.57 -11.30 -2.94
CA PRO A 416 1.76 -11.59 -2.14
C PRO A 416 1.51 -11.64 -0.62
N ASN A 417 0.51 -10.94 -0.10
CA ASN A 417 0.10 -10.94 1.31
C ASN A 417 -1.34 -11.47 1.51
N ASN A 418 -1.80 -12.33 0.58
CA ASN A 418 -2.97 -13.21 0.71
C ASN A 418 -4.28 -12.50 1.18
N ILE A 419 -4.94 -13.02 2.23
CA ILE A 419 -6.27 -12.57 2.68
C ILE A 419 -6.19 -11.15 3.24
N LYS A 420 -5.17 -10.84 4.04
CA LYS A 420 -4.98 -9.49 4.60
C LYS A 420 -4.87 -8.42 3.52
N GLU A 421 -4.22 -8.77 2.43
CA GLU A 421 -4.08 -7.88 1.28
C GLU A 421 -5.42 -7.65 0.56
N LEU A 422 -6.19 -8.72 0.33
CA LEU A 422 -7.54 -8.64 -0.24
C LEU A 422 -8.48 -7.82 0.66
N GLU A 423 -8.46 -8.05 1.97
CA GLU A 423 -9.23 -7.29 2.96
C GLU A 423 -8.90 -5.80 2.84
N SER A 424 -7.61 -5.45 2.84
CA SER A 424 -7.15 -4.07 2.71
C SER A 424 -7.56 -3.43 1.38
N MET A 425 -7.44 -4.15 0.26
CA MET A 425 -7.92 -3.69 -1.06
C MET A 425 -9.41 -3.38 -1.04
N VAL A 426 -10.21 -4.29 -0.47
CA VAL A 426 -11.66 -4.17 -0.41
C VAL A 426 -12.10 -3.04 0.54
N GLU A 427 -11.45 -2.90 1.70
CA GLU A 427 -11.71 -1.79 2.63
C GLU A 427 -11.39 -0.43 1.98
N ARG A 428 -10.30 -0.33 1.21
CA ARG A 428 -9.98 0.87 0.42
C ARG A 428 -11.03 1.15 -0.66
N ALA A 429 -11.45 0.11 -1.38
CA ALA A 429 -12.48 0.24 -2.40
C ALA A 429 -13.81 0.72 -1.79
N ALA A 430 -14.22 0.12 -0.67
CA ALA A 430 -15.39 0.54 0.10
C ALA A 430 -15.28 1.99 0.59
N THR A 431 -14.07 2.44 0.92
CA THR A 431 -13.84 3.86 1.21
C THR A 431 -14.18 4.72 0.02
N GLN A 432 -13.78 4.34 -1.20
CA GLN A 432 -13.98 5.09 -2.45
C GLN A 432 -15.40 4.99 -3.01
N ALA A 433 -16.27 4.16 -2.44
CA ALA A 433 -17.64 3.98 -2.90
C ALA A 433 -18.45 5.28 -3.00
N ALA A 434 -18.20 6.26 -2.11
CA ALA A 434 -18.87 7.56 -2.17
C ALA A 434 -18.69 8.31 -3.51
N ASP A 435 -17.64 7.98 -4.28
CA ASP A 435 -17.32 8.65 -5.54
C ASP A 435 -17.84 7.90 -6.78
N PHE A 436 -18.23 6.64 -6.64
CA PHE A 436 -18.66 5.77 -7.74
C PHE A 436 -20.10 5.27 -7.60
N GLY A 437 -20.74 5.48 -6.44
CA GLY A 437 -22.08 4.98 -6.15
C GLY A 437 -22.07 3.57 -5.54
N PRO A 438 -23.19 2.82 -5.62
CA PRO A 438 -23.28 1.47 -5.06
C PRO A 438 -22.42 0.44 -5.80
N GLU A 439 -22.07 0.71 -7.07
CA GLU A 439 -21.21 -0.14 -7.90
C GLU A 439 -19.80 0.45 -8.02
N ILE A 440 -18.81 -0.31 -7.56
CA ILE A 440 -17.40 0.10 -7.58
C ILE A 440 -16.72 -0.49 -8.82
N PRO A 441 -16.15 0.34 -9.72
CA PRO A 441 -15.49 -0.12 -10.93
C PRO A 441 -14.08 -0.70 -10.67
N ASP A 442 -13.54 -1.37 -11.68
CA ASP A 442 -12.21 -1.99 -11.70
C ASP A 442 -11.07 -0.95 -11.60
N SER A 443 -11.31 0.28 -12.09
CA SER A 443 -10.37 1.40 -11.98
C SER A 443 -9.96 1.76 -10.54
N VAL A 444 -10.73 1.31 -9.55
CA VAL A 444 -10.45 1.51 -8.11
C VAL A 444 -9.33 0.60 -7.62
N PHE A 445 -9.10 -0.54 -8.26
CA PHE A 445 -8.07 -1.49 -7.87
C PHE A 445 -6.78 -1.25 -8.65
N TRP A 446 -5.71 -0.89 -7.95
CA TRP A 446 -4.35 -0.84 -8.50
C TRP A 446 -3.53 -2.00 -7.96
N PHE A 447 -2.84 -2.70 -8.84
CA PHE A 447 -1.99 -3.83 -8.49
C PHE A 447 -0.53 -3.41 -8.53
N ALA A 448 0.25 -3.93 -7.58
CA ALA A 448 1.69 -3.70 -7.57
C ALA A 448 2.31 -4.29 -8.85
N THR A 449 2.59 -3.44 -9.83
CA THR A 449 3.33 -3.82 -11.03
C THR A 449 4.78 -3.58 -10.70
N LYS A 450 5.65 -4.59 -10.87
CA LYS A 450 7.10 -4.39 -10.76
C LYS A 450 7.55 -3.50 -11.94
N ILE A 451 7.36 -2.20 -11.83
CA ILE A 451 8.05 -1.24 -12.68
C ILE A 451 9.53 -1.46 -12.38
N GLN A 452 10.34 -1.72 -13.42
CA GLN A 452 11.78 -1.84 -13.24
C GLN A 452 12.33 -0.46 -12.84
N ASP A 453 12.44 -0.23 -11.53
CA ASP A 453 12.93 1.01 -10.90
C ASP A 453 14.43 1.30 -11.18
N ARG A 454 15.11 0.56 -12.07
CA ARG A 454 16.58 0.66 -12.26
C ARG A 454 17.07 2.05 -12.67
N LEU A 455 16.23 2.86 -13.32
CA LEU A 455 16.57 4.21 -13.79
C LEU A 455 15.91 5.32 -12.96
N ARG A 456 15.17 4.98 -11.89
CA ARG A 456 14.47 5.97 -11.05
C ARG A 456 15.22 6.15 -9.74
N SER A 457 15.49 7.41 -9.35
CA SER A 457 16.14 7.73 -8.08
C SER A 457 15.22 8.60 -7.22
N ASN A 458 15.14 8.34 -5.91
CA ASN A 458 14.29 9.12 -5.00
C ASN A 458 15.05 10.34 -4.48
N LEU A 459 14.58 11.54 -4.83
CA LEU A 459 15.18 12.81 -4.47
C LEU A 459 15.10 13.09 -2.95
N PHE A 460 14.04 12.63 -2.29
CA PHE A 460 13.89 12.79 -0.83
C PHE A 460 14.92 11.99 -0.01
N LYS A 461 15.57 10.98 -0.61
CA LYS A 461 16.68 10.29 0.05
C LYS A 461 17.97 11.11 0.02
N GLY A 462 18.20 11.88 -1.06
CA GLY A 462 19.38 12.74 -1.21
C GLY A 462 19.22 14.09 -0.54
N LEU A 463 18.01 14.65 -0.50
CA LEU A 463 17.68 15.96 0.05
C LEU A 463 16.52 15.86 1.06
N PRO A 464 16.78 15.46 2.32
CA PRO A 464 15.73 15.30 3.33
C PRO A 464 15.08 16.65 3.73
N GLU A 465 15.83 17.75 3.69
CA GLU A 465 15.32 19.11 3.96
C GLU A 465 14.23 19.51 2.96
N LEU A 466 14.39 19.14 1.68
CA LEU A 466 13.38 19.38 0.65
C LEU A 466 12.05 18.70 1.01
N LYS A 467 12.08 17.46 1.53
CA LYS A 467 10.87 16.76 1.99
C LYS A 467 10.20 17.55 3.13
N GLN A 468 10.98 18.13 4.04
CA GLN A 468 10.43 18.90 5.16
C GLN A 468 9.78 20.20 4.69
N ILE A 469 10.47 20.97 3.83
CA ILE A 469 9.94 22.22 3.26
C ILE A 469 8.63 21.97 2.52
N LEU A 470 8.60 20.97 1.63
CA LEU A 470 7.41 20.64 0.84
C LEU A 470 6.24 20.06 1.66
N ARG A 471 6.48 19.66 2.92
CA ARG A 471 5.42 19.25 3.85
C ARG A 471 4.81 20.41 4.61
N THR A 472 5.48 21.56 4.70
CA THR A 472 4.93 22.74 5.38
C THR A 472 3.81 23.39 4.55
N ASP A 473 2.99 24.22 5.20
CA ASP A 473 1.94 25.02 4.54
C ASP A 473 2.50 26.11 3.64
N TRP A 474 3.83 26.33 3.67
CA TRP A 474 4.50 27.24 2.74
C TRP A 474 4.22 26.84 1.29
N TRP A 475 4.31 25.54 0.97
CA TRP A 475 4.00 25.01 -0.36
C TRP A 475 2.66 24.26 -0.38
N PRO A 476 1.74 24.54 -1.33
CA PRO A 476 1.64 25.77 -2.13
C PRO A 476 0.76 26.84 -1.44
N GLU A 477 0.15 26.54 -0.27
CA GLU A 477 -0.93 27.34 0.30
C GLU A 477 -0.55 28.78 0.66
N LYS A 478 0.54 28.99 1.43
CA LYS A 478 0.96 30.36 1.79
C LYS A 478 1.45 31.15 0.58
N ILE A 479 2.12 30.53 -0.38
CA ILE A 479 2.50 31.21 -1.65
C ILE A 479 1.23 31.68 -2.36
N ASN A 480 0.23 30.81 -2.46
CA ASN A 480 -1.00 31.12 -3.16
C ASN A 480 -1.82 32.24 -2.50
N HIS A 481 -2.12 32.11 -1.21
CA HIS A 481 -2.94 33.10 -0.51
C HIS A 481 -2.16 34.36 -0.09
N GLY A 482 -0.84 34.25 0.12
CA GLY A 482 0.00 35.38 0.52
C GLY A 482 0.52 36.21 -0.64
N PHE A 483 0.82 35.61 -1.80
CA PHE A 483 1.45 36.29 -2.94
C PHE A 483 0.51 36.34 -4.15
N THR A 484 0.03 35.17 -4.62
CA THR A 484 -0.71 35.08 -5.89
C THR A 484 -2.05 35.82 -5.87
N VAL A 485 -2.81 35.77 -4.76
CA VAL A 485 -4.10 36.48 -4.63
C VAL A 485 -3.93 37.99 -4.84
N TRP A 486 -2.86 38.60 -4.35
CA TRP A 486 -2.70 40.05 -4.38
C TRP A 486 -2.05 40.56 -5.66
N ILE A 487 -1.04 39.84 -6.16
CA ILE A 487 -0.26 40.30 -7.32
C ILE A 487 -1.04 40.12 -8.62
N TYR A 488 -1.88 39.09 -8.72
CA TYR A 488 -2.61 38.84 -9.96
C TYR A 488 -3.62 39.97 -10.33
N PRO A 489 -4.47 40.48 -9.43
CA PRO A 489 -5.30 41.65 -9.71
C PRO A 489 -4.50 42.90 -10.02
N ALA A 490 -3.39 43.14 -9.30
CA ALA A 490 -2.51 44.27 -9.58
C ALA A 490 -1.92 44.18 -10.99
N TYR A 491 -1.56 42.97 -11.43
CA TYR A 491 -1.09 42.69 -12.77
C TYR A 491 -2.19 42.89 -13.84
N VAL A 492 -3.41 42.39 -13.61
CA VAL A 492 -4.54 42.63 -14.53
C VAL A 492 -4.90 44.12 -14.60
N ALA A 493 -4.87 44.82 -13.46
CA ALA A 493 -5.06 46.26 -13.39
C ALA A 493 -4.00 47.02 -14.19
N LEU A 494 -2.74 46.58 -14.14
CA LEU A 494 -1.65 47.14 -14.95
C LEU A 494 -1.90 46.99 -16.44
N LEU A 495 -2.45 45.86 -16.89
CA LEU A 495 -2.79 45.66 -18.30
C LEU A 495 -3.98 46.52 -18.76
N LEU A 496 -5.00 46.68 -17.91
CA LEU A 496 -6.22 47.44 -18.23
C LEU A 496 -6.03 48.95 -18.18
N TRP A 497 -5.37 49.45 -17.13
CA TRP A 497 -5.24 50.88 -16.86
C TRP A 497 -3.83 51.43 -17.11
N GLY A 498 -2.85 50.57 -17.37
CA GLY A 498 -1.50 51.00 -17.75
C GLY A 498 -1.42 51.53 -19.19
N PRO A 499 -0.23 51.97 -19.63
CA PRO A 499 0.02 52.42 -20.99
C PRO A 499 -0.41 51.36 -22.01
N GLN A 500 -1.16 51.73 -23.05
CA GLN A 500 -1.61 50.76 -24.06
C GLN A 500 -0.59 50.49 -25.16
N ASP A 501 0.53 51.23 -25.16
CA ASP A 501 1.67 50.97 -26.04
C ASP A 501 2.47 49.75 -25.52
N PRO A 502 2.67 48.70 -26.35
CA PRO A 502 3.37 47.48 -25.94
C PRO A 502 4.80 47.70 -25.44
N THR A 503 5.48 48.71 -25.96
CA THR A 503 6.86 49.01 -25.61
C THR A 503 6.98 49.70 -24.25
N ARG A 504 5.86 50.22 -23.73
CA ARG A 504 5.76 50.97 -22.48
C ARG A 504 4.93 50.24 -21.42
N ASN A 505 4.39 49.07 -21.74
CA ASN A 505 3.61 48.27 -20.82
C ASN A 505 4.42 47.05 -20.37
N PHE A 506 4.97 47.11 -19.16
CA PHE A 506 5.67 45.97 -18.59
C PHE A 506 4.79 44.71 -18.48
N GLY A 507 3.47 44.89 -18.30
CA GLY A 507 2.53 43.79 -18.17
C GLY A 507 2.50 42.87 -19.39
N ILE A 508 2.48 43.44 -20.60
CA ILE A 508 2.44 42.65 -21.84
C ILE A 508 3.77 41.91 -22.04
N SER A 509 4.89 42.61 -21.82
CA SER A 509 6.22 42.00 -21.92
C SER A 509 6.37 40.87 -20.92
N LEU A 510 5.99 41.07 -19.65
CA LEU A 510 6.07 40.06 -18.58
C LEU A 510 5.43 38.72 -18.98
N PHE A 511 4.26 38.78 -19.61
CA PHE A 511 3.51 37.57 -19.98
C PHE A 511 4.01 36.94 -21.28
N TRP A 512 4.16 37.71 -22.35
CA TRP A 512 4.52 37.17 -23.66
C TRP A 512 6.02 36.88 -23.81
N ASN A 513 6.89 37.75 -23.28
CA ASN A 513 8.33 37.65 -23.49
C ASN A 513 9.06 36.89 -22.37
N TYR A 514 8.53 36.84 -21.15
CA TYR A 514 9.18 36.17 -20.01
C TYR A 514 8.45 34.91 -19.57
N TRP A 515 7.16 35.03 -19.28
CA TRP A 515 6.43 33.93 -18.66
C TRP A 515 6.36 32.71 -19.58
N TRP A 516 6.00 32.86 -20.86
CA TRP A 516 5.95 31.76 -21.83
C TRP A 516 7.28 31.00 -22.01
N PRO A 517 8.41 31.64 -22.35
CA PRO A 517 9.67 30.92 -22.48
C PRO A 517 10.13 30.27 -21.17
N VAL A 518 9.94 30.93 -20.03
CA VAL A 518 10.25 30.34 -18.70
C VAL A 518 9.41 29.09 -18.46
N ILE A 519 8.11 29.13 -18.79
CA ILE A 519 7.23 27.99 -18.53
C ILE A 519 7.57 26.79 -19.40
N PHE A 520 7.86 27.01 -20.69
CA PHE A 520 8.31 25.94 -21.60
C PHE A 520 9.68 25.38 -21.20
N PHE A 521 10.59 26.22 -20.71
CA PHE A 521 11.87 25.76 -20.18
C PHE A 521 11.69 24.89 -18.92
N VAL A 522 10.76 25.24 -18.03
CA VAL A 522 10.55 24.54 -16.76
C VAL A 522 9.88 23.16 -16.90
N TYR A 523 8.99 22.95 -17.89
CA TYR A 523 8.19 21.72 -17.99
C TYR A 523 8.98 20.40 -18.09
N PRO A 524 10.05 20.29 -18.92
CA PRO A 524 10.88 19.09 -18.96
C PRO A 524 11.58 18.78 -17.63
N PHE A 525 11.67 19.72 -16.70
CA PHE A 525 12.30 19.49 -15.40
C PHE A 525 11.26 19.25 -14.31
N LEU A 526 10.29 20.15 -14.17
CA LEU A 526 9.37 20.21 -13.03
C LEU A 526 7.91 19.91 -13.39
N GLY A 527 7.63 19.35 -14.57
CA GLY A 527 6.26 18.96 -14.95
C GLY A 527 5.26 20.12 -14.83
N ARG A 528 4.06 19.88 -14.27
CA ARG A 528 3.00 20.90 -14.14
C ARG A 528 3.11 21.76 -12.87
N VAL A 529 4.30 22.01 -12.33
CA VAL A 529 4.47 22.73 -11.05
C VAL A 529 3.79 24.11 -11.03
N TRP A 530 3.75 24.82 -12.16
CA TRP A 530 3.04 26.11 -12.27
C TRP A 530 1.55 25.99 -11.92
N CYS A 531 0.91 24.88 -12.26
CA CYS A 531 -0.50 24.65 -11.94
C CYS A 531 -0.77 24.53 -10.42
N ALA A 532 0.26 24.30 -9.59
CA ALA A 532 0.12 24.39 -8.13
C ALA A 532 -0.09 25.84 -7.66
N VAL A 533 0.55 26.80 -8.34
CA VAL A 533 0.60 28.23 -7.97
C VAL A 533 -0.15 29.17 -8.91
N CYS A 534 -0.91 28.60 -9.85
CA CYS A 534 -1.61 29.32 -10.90
C CYS A 534 -2.72 30.25 -10.34
N PRO A 535 -2.75 31.54 -10.72
CA PRO A 535 -3.71 32.50 -10.20
C PRO A 535 -5.16 32.13 -10.49
N PHE A 536 -5.47 31.63 -11.68
CA PHE A 536 -6.83 31.26 -12.09
C PHE A 536 -7.50 30.30 -11.11
N MET A 537 -6.73 29.35 -10.57
CA MET A 537 -7.26 28.35 -9.66
C MET A 537 -7.40 28.88 -8.24
N ILE A 538 -6.53 29.78 -7.79
CA ILE A 538 -6.62 30.31 -6.42
C ILE A 538 -7.89 31.14 -6.25
N TYR A 539 -8.25 31.92 -7.27
CA TYR A 539 -9.53 32.61 -7.32
C TYR A 539 -10.71 31.64 -7.29
N GLY A 540 -10.62 30.51 -8.00
CA GLY A 540 -11.60 29.44 -7.90
C GLY A 540 -11.73 28.87 -6.48
N GLU A 541 -10.62 28.62 -5.78
CA GLU A 541 -10.64 28.12 -4.39
C GLU A 541 -11.20 29.14 -3.39
N VAL A 542 -10.87 30.42 -3.55
CA VAL A 542 -11.44 31.50 -2.73
C VAL A 542 -12.96 31.56 -2.89
N VAL A 543 -13.47 31.51 -4.13
CA VAL A 543 -14.91 31.45 -4.43
C VAL A 543 -15.54 30.20 -3.83
N GLN A 544 -14.88 29.05 -3.95
CA GLN A 544 -15.38 27.79 -3.43
C GLN A 544 -15.48 27.79 -1.90
N ARG A 545 -14.44 28.30 -1.21
CA ARG A 545 -14.44 28.48 0.26
C ARG A 545 -15.56 29.42 0.70
N TRP A 546 -15.76 30.53 -0.01
CA TRP A 546 -16.85 31.48 0.25
C TRP A 546 -18.23 30.83 0.08
N ARG A 547 -18.43 30.06 -1.00
CA ARG A 547 -19.70 29.37 -1.27
C ARG A 547 -20.00 28.28 -0.23
N LEU A 548 -18.98 27.53 0.20
CA LEU A 548 -19.10 26.53 1.28
C LEU A 548 -19.40 27.19 2.63
N ALA A 549 -18.81 28.36 2.91
CA ALA A 549 -19.11 29.14 4.11
C ALA A 549 -20.57 29.62 4.16
N GLN A 550 -21.20 29.81 2.99
CA GLN A 550 -22.65 30.09 2.86
C GLN A 550 -23.54 28.85 2.98
N GLY A 551 -22.98 27.66 3.25
CA GLY A 551 -23.73 26.42 3.37
C GLY A 551 -24.15 25.79 2.05
N ALA A 552 -23.57 26.21 0.91
CA ALA A 552 -23.90 25.61 -0.37
C ALA A 552 -23.31 24.20 -0.51
N VAL A 553 -24.09 23.30 -1.12
CA VAL A 553 -23.63 21.96 -1.50
C VAL A 553 -23.09 22.00 -2.93
N LEU A 554 -21.80 21.70 -3.09
CA LEU A 554 -21.13 21.62 -4.40
C LEU A 554 -21.51 20.32 -5.12
N ARG A 555 -21.65 20.36 -6.45
CA ARG A 555 -21.97 19.19 -7.26
C ARG A 555 -20.71 18.38 -7.58
N LYS A 556 -20.87 17.06 -7.70
CA LYS A 556 -19.83 16.17 -8.25
C LYS A 556 -19.83 16.26 -9.78
N TRP A 557 -18.67 16.16 -10.39
CA TRP A 557 -18.50 16.25 -11.84
C TRP A 557 -18.56 14.88 -12.52
N PRO A 558 -19.28 14.73 -13.64
CA PRO A 558 -19.45 13.44 -14.31
C PRO A 558 -18.14 12.97 -14.94
N ARG A 559 -17.43 12.07 -14.26
CA ARG A 559 -16.06 11.66 -14.65
C ARG A 559 -15.98 10.96 -16.01
N GLN A 560 -16.91 10.05 -16.32
CA GLN A 560 -16.89 9.26 -17.55
C GLN A 560 -17.00 10.14 -18.80
N LEU A 561 -18.05 10.97 -18.89
CA LEU A 561 -18.25 11.90 -20.00
C LEU A 561 -17.03 12.82 -20.21
N SER A 562 -16.41 13.23 -19.11
CA SER A 562 -15.32 14.21 -19.12
C SER A 562 -13.98 13.62 -19.49
N GLN A 563 -13.76 12.33 -19.23
CA GLN A 563 -12.60 11.61 -19.71
C GLN A 563 -12.67 11.39 -21.22
N GLU A 564 -13.87 11.18 -21.75
CA GLU A 564 -14.09 11.00 -23.20
C GLU A 564 -14.03 12.31 -23.97
N TRP A 565 -14.78 13.34 -23.52
CA TRP A 565 -14.95 14.59 -24.26
C TRP A 565 -14.04 15.73 -23.79
N GLY A 566 -13.54 15.69 -22.56
CA GLY A 566 -12.71 16.76 -21.99
C GLY A 566 -11.49 17.10 -22.85
N PRO A 567 -10.68 16.12 -23.30
CA PRO A 567 -9.55 16.38 -24.19
C PRO A 567 -9.93 17.07 -25.51
N TRP A 568 -11.06 16.70 -26.11
CA TRP A 568 -11.56 17.34 -27.34
C TRP A 568 -12.05 18.76 -27.08
N PHE A 569 -12.73 18.99 -25.97
CA PHE A 569 -13.13 20.33 -25.55
C PHE A 569 -11.91 21.23 -25.32
N LEU A 570 -10.86 20.72 -24.66
CA LEU A 570 -9.59 21.42 -24.48
C LEU A 570 -8.93 21.77 -25.82
N PHE A 571 -8.89 20.83 -26.75
CA PHE A 571 -8.38 21.07 -28.10
C PHE A 571 -9.14 22.20 -28.80
N THR A 572 -10.47 22.16 -28.83
CA THR A 572 -11.30 23.18 -29.48
C THR A 572 -11.15 24.54 -28.81
N LEU A 573 -11.14 24.60 -27.48
CA LEU A 573 -11.00 25.85 -26.75
C LEU A 573 -9.59 26.47 -26.95
N PHE A 574 -8.54 25.65 -26.97
CA PHE A 574 -7.19 26.11 -27.25
C PHE A 574 -7.05 26.59 -28.71
N ALA A 575 -7.63 25.88 -29.67
CA ALA A 575 -7.68 26.32 -31.08
C ALA A 575 -8.35 27.68 -31.23
N ALA A 576 -9.49 27.89 -30.56
CA ALA A 576 -10.19 29.16 -30.57
C ALA A 576 -9.35 30.31 -29.98
N ILE A 577 -8.59 30.04 -28.92
CA ILE A 577 -7.68 31.03 -28.32
C ILE A 577 -6.54 31.37 -29.29
N LEU A 578 -5.93 30.38 -29.97
CA LEU A 578 -4.86 30.64 -30.95
C LEU A 578 -5.35 31.46 -32.15
N VAL A 579 -6.56 31.16 -32.65
CA VAL A 579 -7.14 31.94 -33.75
C VAL A 579 -7.48 33.36 -33.30
N TRP A 580 -7.98 33.54 -32.06
CA TRP A 580 -8.18 34.87 -31.50
C TRP A 580 -6.85 35.62 -31.36
N GLU A 581 -5.84 34.97 -30.81
CA GLU A 581 -4.50 35.52 -30.62
C GLU A 581 -3.92 36.10 -31.90
N GLU A 582 -3.98 35.34 -33.00
CA GLU A 582 -3.46 35.75 -34.29
C GLU A 582 -4.33 36.84 -34.96
N VAL A 583 -5.67 36.67 -34.99
CA VAL A 583 -6.56 37.61 -35.71
C VAL A 583 -6.60 39.00 -35.06
N TRP A 584 -6.38 39.08 -33.74
CA TRP A 584 -6.49 40.33 -32.98
C TRP A 584 -5.15 40.83 -32.44
N ASP A 585 -4.05 40.19 -32.80
CA ASP A 585 -2.70 40.54 -32.36
C ASP A 585 -2.60 40.75 -30.83
N LEU A 586 -3.04 39.74 -30.09
CA LEU A 586 -3.03 39.76 -28.62
C LEU A 586 -1.66 40.08 -27.99
N PRO A 587 -0.53 39.57 -28.53
CA PRO A 587 0.81 39.85 -27.99
C PRO A 587 1.18 41.34 -27.98
N HIS A 588 0.54 42.16 -28.82
CA HIS A 588 0.78 43.60 -28.92
C HIS A 588 -0.40 44.44 -28.42
N THR A 589 -1.41 43.84 -27.78
CA THR A 589 -2.59 44.57 -27.29
C THR A 589 -2.83 44.29 -25.79
N PRO A 590 -2.35 45.17 -24.88
CA PRO A 590 -2.46 44.96 -23.43
C PRO A 590 -3.90 44.79 -22.93
N TYR A 591 -4.82 45.62 -23.42
CA TYR A 591 -6.23 45.56 -23.07
C TYR A 591 -6.89 44.20 -23.41
N LEU A 592 -6.65 43.67 -24.62
CA LEU A 592 -7.23 42.39 -25.05
C LEU A 592 -6.61 41.22 -24.28
N SER A 593 -5.30 41.27 -24.04
CA SER A 593 -4.61 40.30 -23.17
C SER A 593 -5.20 40.28 -21.75
N ALA A 594 -5.58 41.43 -21.18
CA ALA A 594 -6.25 41.50 -19.88
C ALA A 594 -7.63 40.81 -19.89
N TRP A 595 -8.43 41.04 -20.93
CA TRP A 595 -9.73 40.40 -21.09
C TRP A 595 -9.63 38.89 -21.23
N LEU A 596 -8.65 38.38 -21.99
CA LEU A 596 -8.39 36.94 -22.07
C LEU A 596 -8.16 36.35 -20.66
N LEU A 597 -7.30 36.99 -19.87
CA LEU A 597 -7.00 36.55 -18.50
C LEU A 597 -8.22 36.61 -17.57
N LEU A 598 -9.04 37.67 -17.69
CA LEU A 598 -10.28 37.80 -16.94
C LEU A 598 -11.32 36.75 -17.32
N ILE A 599 -11.49 36.45 -18.61
CA ILE A 599 -12.42 35.43 -19.12
C ILE A 599 -12.03 34.05 -18.61
N ILE A 600 -10.74 33.69 -18.68
CA ILE A 600 -10.24 32.41 -18.17
C ILE A 600 -10.42 32.33 -16.65
N THR A 601 -10.16 33.42 -15.92
CA THR A 601 -10.37 33.50 -14.46
C THR A 601 -11.85 33.35 -14.11
N ALA A 602 -12.73 34.05 -14.81
CA ALA A 602 -14.17 33.95 -14.63
C ALA A 602 -14.66 32.51 -14.88
N GLY A 603 -14.18 31.86 -15.96
CA GLY A 603 -14.47 30.45 -16.24
C GLY A 603 -14.06 29.53 -15.09
N ALA A 604 -12.86 29.72 -14.54
CA ALA A 604 -12.38 28.97 -13.37
C ALA A 604 -13.25 29.23 -12.12
N MET A 605 -13.57 30.49 -11.83
CA MET A 605 -14.42 30.89 -10.70
C MET A 605 -15.84 30.32 -10.81
N ILE A 606 -16.47 30.40 -11.99
CA ILE A 606 -17.79 29.85 -12.26
C ILE A 606 -17.76 28.33 -12.05
N CYS A 607 -16.79 27.63 -12.62
CA CYS A 607 -16.64 26.19 -12.46
C CYS A 607 -16.45 25.78 -11.00
N SER A 608 -15.57 26.47 -10.26
CA SER A 608 -15.31 26.20 -8.83
C SER A 608 -16.47 26.61 -7.93
N SER A 609 -17.32 27.53 -8.37
CA SER A 609 -18.56 27.82 -7.67
C SER A 609 -19.52 26.64 -7.79
N ILE A 610 -19.64 25.96 -8.93
CA ILE A 610 -20.66 24.92 -9.15
C ILE A 610 -20.18 23.54 -8.64
N PHE A 611 -18.92 23.19 -8.90
CA PHE A 611 -18.37 21.85 -8.71
C PHE A 611 -17.33 21.78 -7.59
N GLU A 612 -17.13 20.59 -7.04
CA GLU A 612 -16.10 20.33 -6.01
C GLU A 612 -14.66 20.27 -6.56
N ARG A 613 -13.68 20.71 -5.77
CA ARG A 613 -12.22 20.67 -6.04
C ARG A 613 -11.76 21.39 -7.34
N ARG A 614 -10.52 21.13 -7.78
CA ARG A 614 -9.82 21.81 -8.90
C ARG A 614 -10.11 21.16 -10.27
N LEU A 615 -11.37 20.87 -10.58
CA LEU A 615 -11.73 20.15 -11.83
C LEU A 615 -11.38 20.91 -13.11
N TRP A 616 -11.48 22.25 -13.09
CA TRP A 616 -11.10 23.11 -14.20
C TRP A 616 -9.71 22.78 -14.73
N CYS A 617 -8.73 22.63 -13.84
CA CYS A 617 -7.33 22.34 -14.17
C CYS A 617 -7.10 20.99 -14.86
N ARG A 618 -8.06 20.07 -14.75
CA ARG A 618 -7.97 18.73 -15.33
C ARG A 618 -8.70 18.62 -16.67
N TYR A 619 -9.92 19.16 -16.75
CA TYR A 619 -10.81 18.88 -17.90
C TYR A 619 -11.13 20.10 -18.77
N LEU A 620 -10.92 21.33 -18.30
CA LEU A 620 -11.40 22.54 -18.98
C LEU A 620 -10.32 23.59 -19.26
N CYS A 621 -9.22 23.60 -18.52
CA CYS A 621 -8.14 24.57 -18.66
C CYS A 621 -7.27 24.26 -19.90
N PRO A 622 -7.29 25.10 -20.96
CA PRO A 622 -6.54 24.87 -22.20
C PRO A 622 -5.03 24.83 -21.96
N ILE A 623 -4.53 25.81 -21.20
CA ILE A 623 -3.13 25.89 -20.74
C ILE A 623 -2.80 24.66 -19.89
N GLY A 624 -3.74 24.20 -19.05
CA GLY A 624 -3.58 22.99 -18.25
C GLY A 624 -3.38 21.72 -19.09
N GLY A 625 -4.13 21.59 -20.19
CA GLY A 625 -4.01 20.48 -21.15
C GLY A 625 -2.64 20.45 -21.85
N MET A 626 -2.22 21.59 -22.38
CA MET A 626 -0.88 21.76 -22.98
C MET A 626 0.23 21.45 -21.96
N ASN A 627 0.13 21.99 -20.74
CA ASN A 627 1.11 21.74 -19.68
C ASN A 627 1.15 20.26 -19.30
N GLY A 628 0.00 19.60 -19.27
CA GLY A 628 -0.09 18.15 -19.02
C GLY A 628 0.59 17.33 -20.11
N LEU A 629 0.45 17.74 -21.38
CA LEU A 629 1.12 17.10 -22.50
C LEU A 629 2.65 17.22 -22.38
N PHE A 630 3.20 18.42 -22.17
CA PHE A 630 4.65 18.61 -22.01
C PHE A 630 5.20 18.01 -20.71
N ALA A 631 4.41 17.95 -19.63
CA ALA A 631 4.82 17.31 -18.39
C ALA A 631 5.12 15.81 -18.54
N LYS A 632 4.65 15.15 -19.61
CA LYS A 632 5.04 13.76 -19.92
C LYS A 632 6.55 13.63 -20.20
N LEU A 633 7.20 14.69 -20.66
CA LEU A 633 8.66 14.74 -20.86
C LEU A 633 9.44 14.95 -19.56
N SER A 634 8.78 15.26 -18.44
CA SER A 634 9.49 15.75 -17.26
C SER A 634 10.43 14.74 -16.61
N VAL A 635 11.56 15.23 -16.10
CA VAL A 635 12.59 14.46 -15.38
C VAL A 635 12.16 14.17 -13.94
N THR A 636 11.33 15.01 -13.33
CA THR A 636 10.77 14.76 -11.99
C THR A 636 9.39 14.12 -12.06
N GLU A 637 9.06 13.27 -11.09
CA GLU A 637 7.73 12.68 -10.91
C GLU A 637 7.39 12.50 -9.44
N LEU A 638 6.10 12.54 -9.11
CA LEU A 638 5.59 12.18 -7.78
C LEU A 638 4.85 10.86 -7.87
N ARG A 639 5.32 9.83 -7.16
CA ARG A 639 4.77 8.47 -7.21
C ARG A 639 4.69 7.85 -5.82
N ALA A 640 3.79 6.88 -5.65
CA ALA A 640 3.72 6.10 -4.41
C ALA A 640 4.57 4.83 -4.47
N LYS A 641 5.17 4.45 -3.34
CA LYS A 641 5.67 3.09 -3.12
C LYS A 641 4.49 2.13 -3.14
N GLN A 642 4.30 1.45 -4.28
CA GLN A 642 3.17 0.55 -4.47
C GLN A 642 3.07 -0.50 -3.37
N GLY A 643 4.19 -1.08 -2.91
CA GLY A 643 4.19 -2.03 -1.78
C GLY A 643 3.50 -1.47 -0.53
N ILE A 644 3.89 -0.27 -0.07
CA ILE A 644 3.37 0.34 1.17
C ILE A 644 1.90 0.78 1.00
N CYS A 645 1.59 1.47 -0.10
CA CYS A 645 0.21 1.88 -0.40
C CYS A 645 -0.73 0.67 -0.49
N HIS A 646 -0.22 -0.47 -0.93
CA HIS A 646 -1.00 -1.67 -1.15
C HIS A 646 -1.20 -2.48 0.14
N SER A 647 -0.13 -2.70 0.92
CA SER A 647 -0.18 -3.58 2.09
C SER A 647 -0.51 -2.89 3.40
N ASN A 648 -0.17 -1.60 3.55
CA ASN A 648 -0.22 -0.93 4.85
C ASN A 648 -1.27 0.19 4.91
N CYS A 649 -1.63 0.80 3.78
CA CYS A 649 -2.57 1.94 3.77
C CYS A 649 -4.03 1.47 3.78
N ALA A 650 -4.78 1.90 4.79
CA ALA A 650 -6.23 1.72 4.91
C ALA A 650 -7.02 3.05 4.76
N THR A 651 -6.43 4.19 5.12
CA THR A 651 -7.17 5.45 5.27
C THR A 651 -7.39 6.23 3.98
N PHE A 652 -6.47 6.13 3.03
CA PHE A 652 -6.60 6.76 1.70
C PHE A 652 -6.74 8.30 1.73
N HIS A 653 -6.19 8.93 2.76
CA HIS A 653 -6.22 10.39 2.96
C HIS A 653 -5.58 11.17 1.81
N CYS A 654 -4.55 10.62 1.15
CA CYS A 654 -3.95 11.23 -0.04
C CYS A 654 -4.95 11.58 -1.15
N TYR A 655 -6.05 10.83 -1.26
CA TYR A 655 -7.09 11.07 -2.24
C TYR A 655 -8.28 11.82 -1.62
N LYS A 656 -8.83 11.35 -0.49
CA LYS A 656 -10.06 11.92 0.09
C LYS A 656 -9.85 13.15 0.96
N GLY A 657 -8.69 13.25 1.59
CA GLY A 657 -8.49 14.09 2.76
C GLY A 657 -8.91 13.38 4.04
N GLY A 658 -8.62 14.01 5.17
CA GLY A 658 -9.00 13.55 6.49
C GLY A 658 -8.12 14.15 7.59
N PRO A 659 -8.39 13.76 8.86
CA PRO A 659 -7.68 14.30 10.01
C PRO A 659 -6.22 13.85 10.03
N ALA A 660 -5.40 14.54 10.82
CA ALA A 660 -4.01 14.16 11.04
C ALA A 660 -3.90 12.76 11.65
N GLU A 661 -3.00 11.93 11.11
CA GLU A 661 -2.80 10.54 11.51
C GLU A 661 -1.28 10.28 11.73
N PRO A 662 -0.83 10.04 12.97
CA PRO A 662 0.58 9.81 13.30
C PRO A 662 1.13 8.54 12.60
N PRO A 663 2.45 8.47 12.29
CA PRO A 663 3.51 9.42 12.67
C PRO A 663 3.76 10.56 11.67
N GLU A 664 3.35 10.45 10.40
CA GLU A 664 3.66 11.47 9.37
C GLU A 664 2.44 12.22 8.80
N GLY A 665 1.21 11.68 8.92
CA GLY A 665 0.05 12.21 8.21
C GLY A 665 -0.49 13.50 8.83
N LEU A 666 -0.55 14.57 8.04
CA LEU A 666 -1.15 15.85 8.40
C LEU A 666 -2.62 15.92 7.98
N GLU A 667 -3.37 16.85 8.57
CA GLU A 667 -4.73 17.16 8.13
C GLU A 667 -4.69 17.76 6.72
N THR A 668 -5.50 17.20 5.82
CA THR A 668 -5.51 17.58 4.40
C THR A 668 -6.91 17.44 3.80
N ASN A 669 -7.17 18.19 2.73
CA ASN A 669 -8.39 18.01 1.93
C ASN A 669 -8.23 16.91 0.84
N GLY A 670 -7.07 16.25 0.81
CA GLY A 670 -6.70 15.25 -0.18
C GLY A 670 -6.36 15.86 -1.53
N CYS A 671 -6.04 15.02 -2.52
CA CYS A 671 -5.60 15.51 -3.83
C CYS A 671 -6.64 16.44 -4.49
N PRO A 672 -6.28 17.68 -4.84
CA PRO A 672 -7.22 18.64 -5.40
C PRO A 672 -7.74 18.27 -6.81
N LEU A 673 -7.10 17.32 -7.50
CA LEU A 673 -7.47 16.85 -8.84
C LEU A 673 -8.19 15.49 -8.84
N HIS A 674 -8.51 14.96 -7.66
CA HIS A 674 -9.01 13.59 -7.48
C HIS A 674 -8.09 12.54 -8.12
N SER A 675 -6.78 12.66 -7.89
CA SER A 675 -5.79 11.69 -8.34
C SER A 675 -5.10 11.04 -7.15
N HIS A 676 -4.85 9.73 -7.21
CA HIS A 676 -4.08 9.03 -6.19
C HIS A 676 -2.65 8.78 -6.70
N PRO A 677 -1.58 9.02 -5.90
CA PRO A 677 -0.19 8.86 -6.37
C PRO A 677 0.18 7.43 -6.81
N ALA A 678 -0.59 6.41 -6.42
CA ALA A 678 -0.40 5.04 -6.92
C ALA A 678 -1.11 4.75 -8.26
N GLN A 679 -2.07 5.59 -8.66
CA GLN A 679 -2.81 5.47 -9.93
C GLN A 679 -2.18 6.30 -11.06
N LEU A 680 -1.27 7.22 -10.75
CA LEU A 680 -0.58 8.04 -11.75
C LEU A 680 0.32 7.18 -12.65
N THR A 681 -0.01 7.13 -13.93
CA THR A 681 0.80 6.47 -14.98
C THR A 681 1.81 7.42 -15.59
N ASP A 682 1.43 8.69 -15.73
CA ASP A 682 2.25 9.79 -16.23
C ASP A 682 2.09 11.06 -15.37
N ASN A 683 2.67 12.18 -15.81
CA ASN A 683 2.61 13.46 -15.11
C ASN A 683 1.56 14.43 -15.68
N ALA A 684 0.72 13.99 -16.60
CA ALA A 684 -0.32 14.85 -17.17
C ALA A 684 -1.35 15.24 -16.12
N ASP A 685 -1.68 14.38 -15.17
CA ASP A 685 -2.70 14.65 -14.14
C ASP A 685 -2.14 15.18 -12.81
N CYS A 686 -0.82 15.27 -12.64
CA CYS A 686 -0.19 15.69 -11.39
C CYS A 686 0.30 17.14 -11.46
N VAL A 687 -0.25 18.01 -10.61
CA VAL A 687 0.17 19.44 -10.53
C VAL A 687 1.22 19.71 -9.46
N LEU A 688 1.78 18.67 -8.82
CA LEU A 688 2.88 18.80 -7.84
C LEU A 688 2.56 19.72 -6.65
N CYS A 689 1.29 19.77 -6.22
CA CYS A 689 0.86 20.48 -5.00
C CYS A 689 1.33 19.82 -3.69
N MET A 690 1.91 18.61 -3.73
CA MET A 690 2.41 17.86 -2.56
C MET A 690 1.37 17.51 -1.49
N GLU A 691 0.07 17.73 -1.72
CA GLU A 691 -0.98 17.39 -0.74
C GLU A 691 -0.99 15.90 -0.36
N CYS A 692 -0.73 15.01 -1.33
CA CYS A 692 -0.59 13.58 -1.04
C CYS A 692 0.65 13.22 -0.20
N LEU A 693 1.71 14.04 -0.27
CA LEU A 693 2.90 13.87 0.59
C LEU A 693 2.56 14.25 2.03
N LYS A 694 1.78 15.32 2.22
CA LYS A 694 1.31 15.77 3.54
C LYS A 694 0.32 14.80 4.17
N ALA A 695 -0.59 14.25 3.36
CA ALA A 695 -1.68 13.37 3.81
C ALA A 695 -1.25 11.95 4.21
N CYS A 696 -0.07 11.46 3.78
CA CYS A 696 0.28 10.05 3.89
C CYS A 696 0.83 9.69 5.29
N PRO A 697 0.16 8.84 6.10
CA PRO A 697 0.67 8.45 7.42
C PRO A 697 1.87 7.49 7.34
N HIS A 698 2.04 6.80 6.22
CA HIS A 698 3.06 5.75 6.04
C HIS A 698 4.28 6.20 5.23
N GLY A 699 4.40 7.50 4.90
CA GLY A 699 5.54 8.03 4.13
C GLY A 699 5.75 7.35 2.77
N SER A 700 4.65 6.95 2.11
CA SER A 700 4.72 6.16 0.87
C SER A 700 4.99 7.00 -0.39
N VAL A 701 4.73 8.31 -0.34
CA VAL A 701 4.90 9.22 -1.49
C VAL A 701 6.37 9.60 -1.65
N GLU A 702 6.90 9.41 -2.85
CA GLU A 702 8.27 9.71 -3.22
C GLU A 702 8.31 10.71 -4.39
N PHE A 703 9.23 11.67 -4.30
CA PHE A 703 9.59 12.52 -5.42
C PHE A 703 10.81 11.92 -6.10
N ARG A 704 10.64 11.43 -7.33
CA ARG A 704 11.63 10.64 -8.06
C ARG A 704 12.16 11.41 -9.26
N LEU A 705 13.45 11.23 -9.56
CA LEU A 705 14.03 11.55 -10.86
C LEU A 705 13.92 10.34 -11.79
N ARG A 706 13.67 10.60 -13.05
CA ARG A 706 13.57 9.61 -14.13
C ARG A 706 14.17 10.16 -15.41
N PRO A 707 14.59 9.31 -16.37
CA PRO A 707 14.96 9.77 -17.69
C PRO A 707 13.78 10.48 -18.37
N PRO A 708 14.03 11.57 -19.11
CA PRO A 708 12.97 12.35 -19.74
C PRO A 708 12.14 11.50 -20.70
N GLY A 709 10.82 11.64 -20.63
CA GLY A 709 9.87 10.95 -21.52
C GLY A 709 9.72 9.43 -21.33
N ILE A 710 10.33 8.82 -20.30
CA ILE A 710 10.30 7.35 -20.10
C ILE A 710 8.89 6.74 -20.02
N ASP A 711 7.91 7.50 -19.54
CA ASP A 711 6.53 7.04 -19.41
C ASP A 711 5.86 6.81 -20.76
N LEU A 712 6.25 7.56 -21.80
CA LEU A 712 5.65 7.51 -23.13
C LEU A 712 5.76 6.11 -23.78
N TRP A 713 6.80 5.34 -23.44
CA TRP A 713 6.98 3.97 -23.96
C TRP A 713 6.88 2.87 -22.89
N THR A 714 6.60 3.20 -21.62
CA THR A 714 6.51 2.20 -20.54
C THR A 714 5.12 2.09 -19.89
N SER A 715 4.43 3.20 -19.66
CA SER A 715 3.18 3.25 -18.89
C SER A 715 2.06 4.07 -19.54
N HIS A 716 2.36 4.81 -20.61
CA HIS A 716 1.44 5.76 -21.25
C HIS A 716 0.28 5.08 -21.98
N THR A 717 -0.91 5.69 -21.86
CA THR A 717 -2.12 5.32 -22.58
C THR A 717 -2.38 6.36 -23.67
N PRO A 718 -2.28 5.98 -24.96
CA PRO A 718 -2.34 6.95 -26.05
C PRO A 718 -3.75 7.52 -26.25
N SER A 719 -3.86 8.83 -26.54
CA SER A 719 -5.11 9.57 -26.73
C SER A 719 -5.10 10.39 -28.02
N ALA A 720 -6.17 10.30 -28.80
CA ALA A 720 -6.30 11.01 -30.09
C ALA A 720 -6.35 12.53 -29.93
N ALA A 721 -7.06 13.02 -28.92
CA ALA A 721 -7.19 14.45 -28.67
C ALA A 721 -5.88 15.09 -28.17
N GLU A 722 -5.11 14.38 -27.33
CA GLU A 722 -3.78 14.84 -26.93
C GLU A 722 -2.85 14.96 -28.15
N LEU A 723 -2.94 14.01 -29.08
CA LEU A 723 -2.15 14.05 -30.30
C LEU A 723 -2.57 15.19 -31.24
N ALA A 724 -3.87 15.44 -31.36
CA ALA A 724 -4.39 16.59 -32.10
C ALA A 724 -3.88 17.90 -31.49
N LEU A 725 -3.91 18.03 -30.15
CA LEU A 725 -3.33 19.17 -29.44
C LEU A 725 -1.82 19.30 -29.69
N GLN A 726 -1.07 18.19 -29.65
CA GLN A 726 0.37 18.19 -29.94
C GLN A 726 0.70 18.77 -31.32
N PHE A 727 0.02 18.31 -32.37
CA PHE A 727 0.27 18.80 -33.73
C PHE A 727 -0.26 20.21 -33.96
N MET A 728 -1.35 20.59 -33.29
CA MET A 728 -1.83 21.96 -33.31
C MET A 728 -0.83 22.93 -32.68
N LEU A 729 -0.17 22.55 -31.58
CA LEU A 729 0.89 23.36 -30.97
C LEU A 729 2.09 23.53 -31.91
N LEU A 730 2.44 22.48 -32.68
CA LEU A 730 3.45 22.60 -33.72
C LEU A 730 2.97 23.54 -34.84
N GLY A 731 1.70 23.43 -35.24
CA GLY A 731 1.06 24.30 -36.23
C GLY A 731 1.03 25.77 -35.80
N ALA A 732 0.84 26.05 -34.52
CA ALA A 732 0.81 27.41 -33.97
C ALA A 732 2.12 28.16 -34.24
N VAL A 733 3.27 27.49 -34.16
CA VAL A 733 4.57 28.09 -34.49
C VAL A 733 4.63 28.52 -35.96
N PHE A 734 4.05 27.73 -36.87
CA PHE A 734 3.96 28.11 -38.28
C PHE A 734 2.97 29.26 -38.51
N VAL A 735 1.86 29.32 -37.76
CA VAL A 735 0.88 30.41 -37.84
C VAL A 735 1.50 31.75 -37.44
N HIS A 736 2.28 31.82 -36.36
CA HIS A 736 2.97 33.06 -35.99
C HIS A 736 3.97 33.55 -37.04
N HIS A 737 4.38 32.67 -37.96
CA HIS A 737 5.26 32.98 -39.08
C HIS A 737 4.51 32.95 -40.43
N LEU A 738 3.18 33.09 -40.42
CA LEU A 738 2.34 33.03 -41.61
C LEU A 738 2.80 33.98 -42.74
N PRO A 739 3.25 35.23 -42.47
CA PRO A 739 3.78 36.09 -43.53
C PRO A 739 4.99 35.48 -44.24
N ALA A 740 5.96 34.95 -43.48
CA ALA A 740 7.15 34.30 -44.03
C ALA A 740 6.80 33.02 -44.81
N VAL A 741 5.87 32.21 -44.28
CA VAL A 741 5.36 31.00 -44.94
C VAL A 741 4.62 31.35 -46.25
N SER A 742 3.80 32.41 -46.24
CA SER A 742 3.06 32.84 -47.44
C SER A 742 4.00 33.28 -48.57
N GLN A 743 5.10 33.96 -48.22
CA GLN A 743 6.14 34.37 -49.16
C GLN A 743 6.89 33.17 -49.75
N GLN A 744 7.20 32.16 -48.92
CA GLN A 744 7.84 30.92 -49.39
C GLN A 744 6.94 30.10 -50.34
N VAL A 745 5.63 30.12 -50.13
CA VAL A 745 4.64 29.40 -50.96
C VAL A 745 4.24 30.19 -52.21
N GLY A 746 4.64 31.46 -52.32
CA GLY A 746 4.31 32.33 -53.46
C GLY A 746 2.85 32.82 -53.46
N LEU A 747 2.24 32.94 -52.28
CA LEU A 747 0.91 33.53 -52.12
C LEU A 747 1.05 35.05 -51.92
N ASP A 748 0.35 35.84 -52.74
CA ASP A 748 0.35 37.30 -52.62
C ASP A 748 -0.23 37.73 -51.25
N PRO A 749 0.53 38.47 -50.42
CA PRO A 749 0.08 38.91 -49.10
C PRO A 749 -1.22 39.75 -49.14
N ALA A 750 -1.45 40.47 -50.24
CA ALA A 750 -2.64 41.28 -50.46
C ALA A 750 -3.95 40.47 -50.47
N ASN A 751 -3.91 39.19 -50.86
CA ASN A 751 -5.09 38.31 -50.83
C ASN A 751 -5.44 37.81 -49.42
N LEU A 752 -4.56 38.03 -48.43
CA LEU A 752 -4.71 37.61 -47.04
C LEU A 752 -5.05 38.76 -46.08
N GLU A 753 -5.27 39.99 -46.59
CA GLU A 753 -5.57 41.17 -45.75
C GLU A 753 -6.97 41.12 -45.09
N GLY A 754 -7.89 40.32 -45.62
CA GLY A 754 -9.21 40.13 -45.02
C GLY A 754 -9.19 39.24 -43.78
N GLN A 755 -10.02 39.56 -42.76
CA GLN A 755 -10.14 38.73 -41.54
C GLN A 755 -10.53 37.27 -41.85
N LEU A 756 -11.43 37.06 -42.82
CA LEU A 756 -11.88 35.73 -43.21
C LEU A 756 -10.79 34.91 -43.95
N PRO A 757 -10.15 35.40 -45.02
CA PRO A 757 -9.06 34.67 -45.67
C PRO A 757 -7.87 34.43 -44.74
N HIS A 758 -7.52 35.39 -43.87
CA HIS A 758 -6.49 35.21 -42.86
C HIS A 758 -6.84 34.08 -41.88
N SER A 759 -8.06 34.08 -41.33
CA SER A 759 -8.52 33.02 -40.42
C SER A 759 -8.52 31.63 -41.07
N LEU A 760 -8.94 31.52 -42.33
CA LEU A 760 -8.93 30.27 -43.09
C LEU A 760 -7.50 29.76 -43.34
N ALA A 761 -6.58 30.66 -43.70
CA ALA A 761 -5.17 30.31 -43.88
C ALA A 761 -4.56 29.80 -42.56
N SER A 762 -4.84 30.48 -41.44
CA SER A 762 -4.39 30.03 -40.12
C SER A 762 -4.95 28.66 -39.75
N PHE A 763 -6.24 28.37 -40.02
CA PHE A 763 -6.81 27.04 -39.79
C PHE A 763 -6.13 25.94 -40.62
N VAL A 764 -5.86 26.21 -41.91
CA VAL A 764 -5.15 25.25 -42.77
C VAL A 764 -3.77 24.98 -42.22
N LEU A 765 -3.02 26.02 -41.85
CA LEU A 765 -1.66 25.90 -41.34
C LEU A 765 -1.59 25.21 -39.97
N LEU A 766 -2.56 25.44 -39.09
CA LEU A 766 -2.71 24.70 -37.82
C LEU A 766 -2.87 23.18 -38.02
N SER A 767 -3.55 22.77 -39.10
CA SER A 767 -3.82 21.36 -39.40
C SER A 767 -2.70 20.66 -40.18
N LEU A 768 -1.85 21.43 -40.87
CA LEU A 768 -0.85 20.92 -41.80
C LEU A 768 0.13 19.91 -41.16
N PRO A 769 0.71 20.14 -39.97
CA PRO A 769 1.64 19.18 -39.38
C PRO A 769 0.99 17.82 -39.07
N ALA A 770 -0.29 17.82 -38.66
CA ALA A 770 -1.04 16.59 -38.41
C ALA A 770 -1.28 15.80 -39.71
N LEU A 771 -1.66 16.49 -40.79
CA LEU A 771 -1.88 15.89 -42.10
C LEU A 771 -0.59 15.28 -42.67
N LEU A 772 0.54 15.99 -42.55
CA LEU A 772 1.84 15.48 -42.98
C LEU A 772 2.27 14.25 -42.16
N ALA A 773 2.04 14.25 -40.85
CA ALA A 773 2.35 13.10 -39.99
C ALA A 773 1.48 11.87 -40.32
N LEU A 774 0.20 12.06 -40.63
CA LEU A 774 -0.69 11.01 -41.13
C LEU A 774 -0.23 10.48 -42.49
N GLY A 775 0.17 11.37 -43.40
CA GLY A 775 0.74 11.01 -44.69
C GLY A 775 2.01 10.16 -44.55
N ALA A 776 2.95 10.57 -43.71
CA ALA A 776 4.15 9.80 -43.39
C ALA A 776 3.82 8.42 -42.82
N HIS A 777 2.81 8.32 -41.96
CA HIS A 777 2.33 7.04 -41.44
C HIS A 777 1.76 6.13 -42.54
N GLY A 778 0.95 6.70 -43.45
CA GLY A 778 0.42 6.01 -44.62
C GLY A 778 1.54 5.45 -45.51
N VAL A 779 2.57 6.26 -45.77
CA VAL A 779 3.76 5.84 -46.53
C VAL A 779 4.52 4.73 -45.80
N THR A 780 4.74 4.85 -44.49
CA THR A 780 5.35 3.78 -43.69
C THR A 780 4.58 2.46 -43.82
N HIS A 781 3.25 2.50 -43.68
CA HIS A 781 2.43 1.29 -43.79
C HIS A 781 2.44 0.72 -45.22
N TYR A 782 2.49 1.57 -46.25
CA TYR A 782 2.64 1.18 -47.64
C TYR A 782 3.99 0.48 -47.88
N LEU A 783 5.10 1.07 -47.45
CA LEU A 783 6.44 0.49 -47.59
C LEU A 783 6.57 -0.85 -46.87
N ILE A 784 5.97 -0.98 -45.68
CA ILE A 784 5.94 -2.26 -44.93
C ILE A 784 5.13 -3.32 -45.69
N ARG A 785 3.99 -2.96 -46.28
CA ARG A 785 3.20 -3.90 -47.10
C ARG A 785 3.97 -4.34 -48.34
N VAL A 786 4.61 -3.41 -49.05
CA VAL A 786 5.40 -3.71 -50.25
C VAL A 786 6.58 -4.62 -49.92
N THR A 787 7.35 -4.32 -48.87
CA THR A 787 8.47 -5.17 -48.43
C THR A 787 8.01 -6.57 -48.00
N HIS A 788 6.86 -6.69 -47.32
CA HIS A 788 6.27 -7.98 -46.97
C HIS A 788 5.79 -8.75 -48.22
N HIS A 789 5.21 -8.08 -49.22
CA HIS A 789 4.82 -8.72 -50.48
C HIS A 789 6.04 -9.18 -51.28
N LEU A 790 7.09 -8.38 -51.39
CA LEU A 790 8.31 -8.74 -52.10
C LEU A 790 9.03 -9.92 -51.44
N THR A 791 9.11 -9.94 -50.11
CA THR A 791 9.70 -11.06 -49.36
C THR A 791 8.85 -12.33 -49.43
N ALA A 792 7.52 -12.22 -49.40
CA ALA A 792 6.61 -13.36 -49.59
C ALA A 792 6.66 -13.93 -51.01
N SER A 793 6.72 -13.06 -52.03
CA SER A 793 6.88 -13.49 -53.43
C SER A 793 8.24 -14.14 -53.68
N ALA A 794 9.33 -13.61 -53.10
CA ALA A 794 10.65 -14.22 -53.15
C ALA A 794 10.69 -15.60 -52.44
N ALA A 795 10.01 -15.72 -51.29
CA ALA A 795 9.90 -17.00 -50.57
C ALA A 795 9.02 -18.03 -51.28
N ASN A 796 7.99 -17.61 -52.02
CA ASN A 796 7.18 -18.50 -52.85
C ASN A 796 7.93 -18.95 -54.12
N GLN A 797 8.76 -18.08 -54.71
CA GLN A 797 9.60 -18.46 -55.85
C GLN A 797 10.67 -19.49 -55.48
N THR A 798 11.32 -19.36 -54.31
CA THR A 798 12.28 -20.37 -53.84
C THR A 798 11.61 -21.71 -53.51
N ARG A 799 10.36 -21.69 -53.02
CA ARG A 799 9.58 -22.91 -52.75
C ARG A 799 9.08 -23.61 -54.00
N ALA A 800 8.84 -22.85 -55.09
CA ALA A 800 8.47 -23.39 -56.39
C ALA A 800 9.68 -24.00 -57.13
N SER A 801 10.91 -23.54 -56.87
CA SER A 801 12.13 -24.10 -57.47
C SER A 801 12.67 -25.35 -56.77
N ASP A 802 12.32 -25.60 -55.51
CA ASP A 802 12.70 -26.84 -54.76
C ASP A 802 11.87 -28.08 -55.19
N GLY A 803 10.89 -27.92 -56.08
CA GLY A 803 10.06 -29.01 -56.61
C GLY A 803 10.54 -29.64 -57.92
N SER A 804 11.65 -29.18 -58.49
CA SER A 804 12.22 -29.72 -59.74
C SER A 804 13.68 -30.12 -59.56
N GLU A 805 13.94 -31.43 -59.46
CA GLU A 805 15.27 -32.02 -59.58
C GLU A 805 15.85 -31.72 -60.97
N VAL A 806 16.80 -30.77 -61.10
CA VAL A 806 17.80 -30.76 -62.17
C VAL A 806 19.13 -30.18 -61.68
N SER A 807 20.20 -30.83 -62.11
CA SER A 807 21.62 -30.69 -61.84
C SER A 807 22.28 -29.32 -62.07
N THR A 808 23.27 -29.04 -61.22
CA THR A 808 24.57 -28.35 -61.46
C THR A 808 24.61 -27.09 -62.34
N GLY A 809 25.01 -25.98 -61.70
CA GLY A 809 25.63 -24.82 -62.35
C GLY A 809 25.00 -23.51 -61.89
N ASP A 810 25.70 -22.74 -61.07
CA ASP A 810 25.35 -21.41 -60.51
C ASP A 810 24.57 -20.46 -61.48
N PRO A 811 23.29 -20.09 -61.17
CA PRO A 811 22.85 -18.73 -61.48
C PRO A 811 21.99 -18.09 -60.38
N VAL A 812 21.63 -18.83 -59.31
CA VAL A 812 20.66 -18.35 -58.30
C VAL A 812 21.30 -17.41 -57.28
N ARG A 813 22.62 -17.52 -57.03
CA ARG A 813 23.37 -16.56 -56.19
C ARG A 813 23.56 -15.19 -56.84
N LEU A 814 23.46 -15.08 -58.18
CA LEU A 814 23.63 -13.81 -58.91
C LEU A 814 22.34 -12.98 -59.00
N GLY A 815 21.16 -13.62 -58.97
CA GLY A 815 19.87 -12.92 -59.01
C GLY A 815 19.49 -12.28 -57.66
N VAL A 816 19.66 -13.01 -56.56
CA VAL A 816 19.38 -12.50 -55.21
C VAL A 816 20.42 -11.46 -54.80
N SER A 817 21.69 -11.63 -55.19
CA SER A 817 22.71 -10.59 -54.96
C SER A 817 22.49 -9.34 -55.82
N ARG A 818 22.00 -9.43 -57.06
CA ARG A 818 21.64 -8.26 -57.88
C ARG A 818 20.42 -7.52 -57.37
N ILE A 819 19.36 -8.21 -56.94
CA ILE A 819 18.16 -7.56 -56.40
C ILE A 819 18.45 -6.99 -55.00
N GLN A 820 19.25 -7.68 -54.19
CA GLN A 820 19.69 -7.16 -52.89
C GLN A 820 20.72 -6.04 -53.06
N GLN A 821 21.57 -6.06 -54.09
CA GLN A 821 22.44 -4.95 -54.48
C GLN A 821 21.65 -3.77 -55.05
N GLN A 822 20.59 -4.00 -55.83
CA GLN A 822 19.73 -2.93 -56.36
C GLN A 822 18.87 -2.32 -55.26
N ALA A 823 18.30 -3.11 -54.35
CA ALA A 823 17.59 -2.62 -53.18
C ALA A 823 18.53 -1.91 -52.21
N SER A 824 19.76 -2.43 -52.00
CA SER A 824 20.77 -1.73 -51.20
C SER A 824 21.34 -0.52 -51.91
N ALA A 825 21.36 -0.48 -53.26
CA ALA A 825 21.81 0.67 -54.03
C ALA A 825 20.75 1.77 -54.11
N VAL A 826 19.46 1.42 -54.14
CA VAL A 826 18.35 2.38 -54.00
C VAL A 826 18.25 2.89 -52.57
N ALA A 827 18.44 2.01 -51.57
CA ALA A 827 18.52 2.42 -50.16
C ALA A 827 19.79 3.23 -49.86
N ALA A 828 20.93 2.89 -50.49
CA ALA A 828 22.16 3.66 -50.41
C ALA A 828 22.04 4.97 -51.19
N ALA A 829 21.37 5.03 -52.35
CA ALA A 829 21.12 6.26 -53.09
C ALA A 829 20.14 7.17 -52.32
N ALA A 830 19.10 6.63 -51.68
CA ALA A 830 18.21 7.39 -50.82
C ALA A 830 18.91 7.83 -49.52
N ALA A 831 19.77 7.00 -48.94
CA ALA A 831 20.62 7.36 -47.80
C ALA A 831 21.73 8.34 -48.19
N GLN A 832 22.23 8.29 -49.43
CA GLN A 832 23.22 9.20 -49.98
C GLN A 832 22.57 10.54 -50.32
N VAL A 833 21.37 10.57 -50.91
CA VAL A 833 20.58 11.80 -51.10
C VAL A 833 20.20 12.40 -49.75
N ALA A 834 19.79 11.58 -48.77
CA ALA A 834 19.55 12.05 -47.41
C ALA A 834 20.83 12.49 -46.68
N ALA A 835 21.98 11.84 -46.93
CA ALA A 835 23.28 12.22 -46.39
C ALA A 835 23.92 13.37 -47.15
N ASP A 836 23.51 13.67 -48.38
CA ASP A 836 23.94 14.78 -49.21
C ASP A 836 23.08 16.00 -48.91
N MET A 837 21.76 15.83 -48.68
CA MET A 837 20.90 16.85 -48.07
C MET A 837 21.29 17.13 -46.61
N ALA A 838 21.62 16.09 -45.83
CA ALA A 838 22.14 16.25 -44.47
C ALA A 838 23.59 16.77 -44.46
N ARG A 839 24.39 16.54 -45.51
CA ARG A 839 25.71 17.18 -45.66
C ARG A 839 25.57 18.60 -46.16
N GLU A 840 24.65 18.95 -47.04
CA GLU A 840 24.39 20.35 -47.44
C GLU A 840 23.80 21.14 -46.27
N SER A 841 22.93 20.54 -45.46
CA SER A 841 22.38 21.15 -44.24
C SER A 841 23.38 21.13 -43.06
N ALA A 842 24.16 20.07 -42.86
CA ALA A 842 25.20 20.06 -41.82
C ALA A 842 26.43 20.88 -42.23
N HIS A 843 26.77 20.98 -43.51
CA HIS A 843 27.86 21.82 -44.01
C HIS A 843 27.43 23.28 -44.01
N SER A 844 26.16 23.65 -44.28
CA SER A 844 25.66 25.02 -44.04
C SER A 844 25.57 25.37 -42.55
N VAL A 845 25.14 24.45 -41.67
CA VAL A 845 25.10 24.66 -40.22
C VAL A 845 26.50 24.67 -39.57
N TRP A 846 27.44 23.82 -40.01
CA TRP A 846 28.83 23.83 -39.53
C TRP A 846 29.66 24.96 -40.13
N THR A 847 29.45 25.35 -41.40
CA THR A 847 30.15 26.53 -41.96
C THR A 847 29.60 27.84 -41.40
N ALA A 848 28.32 27.92 -41.03
CA ALA A 848 27.77 29.05 -40.27
C ALA A 848 28.28 29.08 -38.82
N ALA A 849 28.34 27.93 -38.12
CA ALA A 849 28.87 27.84 -36.75
C ALA A 849 30.41 28.06 -36.68
N ALA A 850 31.16 27.57 -37.68
CA ALA A 850 32.60 27.82 -37.81
C ALA A 850 32.89 29.27 -38.27
N GLY A 851 32.03 29.86 -39.12
CA GLY A 851 32.10 31.26 -39.53
C GLY A 851 31.85 32.23 -38.38
N ALA A 852 30.89 31.94 -37.50
CA ALA A 852 30.62 32.69 -36.27
C ALA A 852 31.79 32.59 -35.27
N SER A 853 32.46 31.44 -35.20
CA SER A 853 33.66 31.23 -34.37
C SER A 853 34.90 31.95 -34.92
N GLY A 854 35.04 32.07 -36.24
CA GLY A 854 36.11 32.82 -36.90
C GLY A 854 35.95 34.34 -36.84
N GLN A 855 34.72 34.86 -36.85
CA GLN A 855 34.44 36.30 -36.67
C GLN A 855 34.62 36.77 -35.21
N LEU A 856 34.44 35.89 -34.22
CA LEU A 856 34.71 36.17 -32.79
C LEU A 856 36.20 36.34 -32.47
N LEU A 857 37.10 35.71 -33.24
CA LEU A 857 38.55 35.85 -33.05
C LEU A 857 39.15 37.08 -33.73
N ASN A 858 38.48 37.63 -34.76
CA ASN A 858 38.95 38.80 -35.52
C ASN A 858 38.36 40.15 -35.05
N SER A 859 37.41 40.16 -34.12
CA SER A 859 36.71 41.37 -33.66
C SER A 859 37.15 41.90 -32.28
N ILE A 860 38.18 41.31 -31.67
CA ILE A 860 38.78 41.81 -30.42
C ILE A 860 39.87 42.84 -30.76
N GLN A 861 39.45 44.07 -31.08
CA GLN A 861 40.31 45.25 -30.93
C GLN A 861 39.98 45.93 -29.60
N ILE A 862 40.83 45.73 -28.60
CA ILE A 862 40.76 46.42 -27.31
C ILE A 862 41.59 47.72 -27.43
N PRO A 863 41.05 48.91 -27.09
CA PRO A 863 41.84 50.12 -27.02
C PRO A 863 42.72 50.12 -25.77
N THR A 864 44.00 50.41 -25.98
CA THR A 864 45.05 50.58 -24.97
C THR A 864 44.82 51.88 -24.18
N THR A 865 44.72 51.83 -22.85
CA THR A 865 45.19 52.92 -21.96
C THR A 865 45.24 52.47 -20.47
N LEU A 866 46.35 52.84 -19.81
CA LEU A 866 46.65 52.82 -18.36
C LEU A 866 47.32 51.55 -17.74
N LEU A 867 48.64 51.41 -18.02
CA LEU A 867 49.83 51.36 -17.12
C LEU A 867 49.80 50.57 -15.77
N PRO A 868 50.97 50.17 -15.18
CA PRO A 868 52.16 49.47 -15.72
C PRO A 868 52.84 48.45 -14.73
N PHE A 869 53.98 47.85 -15.15
CA PHE A 869 55.01 47.09 -14.39
C PHE A 869 54.64 45.66 -13.90
N SER A 870 55.43 44.59 -14.11
CA SER A 870 56.85 44.43 -14.48
C SER A 870 57.16 43.05 -15.12
N GLN A 871 57.97 43.08 -16.20
CA GLN A 871 59.16 42.24 -16.54
C GLN A 871 59.27 40.78 -16.05
N GLN A 872 59.83 39.79 -16.77
CA GLN A 872 60.47 39.66 -18.08
C GLN A 872 60.74 38.16 -18.31
N VAL A 873 61.10 37.83 -19.56
CA VAL A 873 61.82 36.65 -20.07
C VAL A 873 60.98 35.67 -20.90
N SER A 874 61.27 35.74 -22.20
CA SER A 874 60.75 34.94 -23.31
C SER A 874 61.81 33.88 -23.74
N PRO A 875 61.76 33.23 -24.92
CA PRO A 875 61.55 31.77 -24.99
C PRO A 875 62.66 31.04 -25.78
N THR A 876 62.71 29.71 -25.71
CA THR A 876 63.38 28.92 -26.76
C THR A 876 62.79 27.52 -26.90
N ALA A 877 62.86 27.06 -28.14
CA ALA A 877 62.25 25.86 -28.70
C ALA A 877 63.09 24.58 -28.53
N ALA A 878 62.51 23.49 -29.03
CA ALA A 878 63.13 22.33 -29.68
C ALA A 878 63.37 21.05 -28.87
N ALA A 879 63.18 19.95 -29.61
CA ALA A 879 63.08 18.55 -29.22
C ALA A 879 64.42 17.86 -28.92
N SER A 880 64.43 16.83 -28.06
CA SER A 880 64.62 15.41 -28.44
C SER A 880 65.03 14.49 -27.27
N SER A 881 64.34 13.34 -27.21
CA SER A 881 64.72 11.98 -26.76
C SER A 881 65.78 11.71 -25.66
N ARG A 882 65.40 10.83 -24.71
CA ARG A 882 66.03 9.50 -24.44
C ARG A 882 65.27 8.73 -23.33
N GLY A 883 65.00 7.44 -23.56
CA GLY A 883 64.49 6.49 -22.55
C GLY A 883 65.57 6.04 -21.54
N PRO A 884 65.31 5.07 -20.65
CA PRO A 884 65.18 3.67 -21.08
C PRO A 884 64.18 2.76 -20.29
N THR A 885 63.73 1.69 -20.97
CA THR A 885 63.47 0.26 -20.57
C THR A 885 63.34 -0.14 -19.07
N LYS A 886 62.53 -1.13 -18.62
CA LYS A 886 62.37 -2.53 -19.09
C LYS A 886 61.34 -3.31 -18.19
N ARG A 887 60.61 -4.28 -18.78
CA ARG A 887 60.08 -5.60 -18.25
C ARG A 887 59.22 -5.61 -16.96
N GLY A 888 58.13 -6.37 -16.80
CA GLY A 888 57.62 -7.57 -17.49
C GLY A 888 57.71 -8.79 -16.57
N ILE A 889 56.59 -9.33 -16.07
CA ILE A 889 56.41 -10.74 -15.66
C ILE A 889 54.97 -11.15 -15.98
N ALA A 890 54.85 -12.28 -16.67
CA ALA A 890 53.63 -12.98 -17.04
C ALA A 890 53.67 -14.41 -16.50
N THR A 891 52.47 -14.98 -16.25
CA THR A 891 52.08 -16.41 -16.42
C THR A 891 52.71 -17.50 -15.53
N PRO A 892 52.28 -18.79 -15.56
CA PRO A 892 51.05 -19.46 -16.08
C PRO A 892 50.45 -20.54 -15.12
N LEU A 893 49.38 -21.26 -15.50
CA LEU A 893 49.41 -22.73 -15.74
C LEU A 893 48.03 -23.40 -16.00
N GLN A 894 48.14 -24.52 -16.70
CA GLN A 894 47.22 -25.25 -17.60
C GLN A 894 46.35 -26.35 -16.97
N ASP A 895 45.41 -26.80 -17.80
CA ASP A 895 44.60 -28.03 -17.82
C ASP A 895 45.18 -29.32 -17.18
N ARG A 896 44.27 -30.13 -16.60
CA ARG A 896 44.36 -31.60 -16.67
C ARG A 896 43.00 -32.29 -16.50
N ALA A 897 42.79 -33.31 -17.33
CA ALA A 897 41.64 -34.21 -17.40
C ALA A 897 41.90 -35.57 -16.72
N SER A 898 40.86 -36.24 -16.23
CA SER A 898 40.63 -37.72 -16.15
C SER A 898 39.40 -38.00 -15.28
N GLY A 899 38.35 -38.73 -15.72
CA GLY A 899 38.17 -40.20 -15.61
C GLY A 899 37.82 -40.60 -14.15
N LEU A 900 36.77 -41.35 -13.78
CA LEU A 900 36.14 -42.56 -14.33
C LEU A 900 34.93 -42.99 -13.43
N ASP A 901 34.09 -43.89 -13.98
CA ASP A 901 33.28 -44.95 -13.33
C ASP A 901 31.80 -44.77 -12.87
N ALA A 902 30.88 -45.26 -13.73
CA ALA A 902 30.24 -46.61 -13.64
C ALA A 902 28.69 -46.73 -13.51
N ALA A 903 28.14 -47.44 -14.52
CA ALA A 903 27.07 -48.46 -14.52
C ALA A 903 25.55 -48.07 -14.50
N GLY A 904 24.80 -48.64 -15.46
CA GLY A 904 23.36 -48.39 -15.79
C GLY A 904 22.36 -49.35 -15.10
N PRO A 905 21.30 -49.90 -15.75
CA PRO A 905 20.69 -49.67 -17.08
C PRO A 905 19.15 -49.40 -17.05
N ASN A 906 18.59 -49.09 -18.23
CA ASN A 906 17.15 -49.05 -18.58
C ASN A 906 16.47 -50.44 -18.40
N PRO A 907 15.12 -50.54 -18.26
CA PRO A 907 14.27 -50.66 -19.46
C PRO A 907 12.82 -50.13 -19.37
N SER A 908 12.26 -49.73 -20.52
CA SER A 908 10.82 -49.67 -20.84
C SER A 908 10.28 -51.07 -21.22
N PRO A 909 8.95 -51.39 -21.22
CA PRO A 909 8.05 -51.01 -22.34
C PRO A 909 6.51 -50.93 -22.03
N GLY A 910 5.74 -50.35 -22.97
CA GLY A 910 4.49 -50.96 -23.46
C GLY A 910 3.11 -50.42 -23.00
N PRO A 911 2.02 -50.63 -23.80
CA PRO A 911 1.07 -49.57 -24.18
C PRO A 911 -0.44 -49.95 -24.03
N SER A 912 -1.33 -49.24 -24.76
CA SER A 912 -2.79 -49.45 -25.02
C SER A 912 -3.76 -48.72 -24.06
N GLY A 913 -4.92 -48.20 -24.45
CA GLY A 913 -5.66 -48.14 -25.71
C GLY A 913 -7.07 -47.58 -25.47
N LEU A 914 -7.60 -46.86 -26.46
CA LEU A 914 -8.98 -46.97 -26.97
C LEU A 914 -10.19 -46.78 -26.01
N GLU A 915 -10.99 -45.73 -26.24
CA GLU A 915 -12.38 -45.79 -26.77
C GLU A 915 -13.19 -44.49 -26.53
N ARG A 916 -13.76 -43.98 -27.63
CA ARG A 916 -15.05 -43.26 -27.70
C ARG A 916 -16.03 -44.21 -28.40
N PRO A 917 -17.36 -44.10 -28.19
CA PRO A 917 -18.22 -43.22 -29.01
C PRO A 917 -19.28 -42.49 -28.14
N GLY A 918 -19.98 -41.42 -28.52
CA GLY A 918 -20.30 -40.88 -29.84
C GLY A 918 -21.82 -40.94 -30.07
N MET A 919 -22.51 -39.80 -29.98
CA MET A 919 -23.78 -39.38 -30.64
C MET A 919 -24.44 -38.28 -29.78
N GLY A 920 -24.85 -37.11 -30.26
CA GLY A 920 -24.98 -36.60 -31.64
C GLY A 920 -26.41 -36.07 -31.85
N SER A 921 -26.55 -34.74 -31.88
CA SER A 921 -27.51 -33.94 -32.71
C SER A 921 -27.73 -32.55 -32.06
N THR A 922 -27.07 -31.47 -32.52
CA THR A 922 -27.30 -30.62 -33.71
C THR A 922 -28.54 -29.73 -33.62
N LEU A 923 -28.30 -28.42 -33.46
CA LEU A 923 -28.80 -27.32 -34.30
C LEU A 923 -28.14 -26.00 -33.81
N GLY A 924 -27.31 -25.38 -34.66
CA GLY A 924 -26.70 -24.05 -34.43
C GLY A 924 -27.52 -22.92 -35.09
N PRO A 925 -26.92 -21.79 -35.52
CA PRO A 925 -25.64 -21.18 -35.12
C PRO A 925 -25.72 -19.63 -34.97
N SER A 926 -24.53 -19.02 -34.78
CA SER A 926 -24.13 -17.59 -34.88
C SER A 926 -24.18 -16.78 -33.56
N GLY A 927 -23.11 -16.17 -33.06
CA GLY A 927 -21.73 -16.03 -33.55
C GLY A 927 -21.11 -14.75 -32.97
N VAL A 928 -20.41 -14.85 -31.83
CA VAL A 928 -19.50 -13.81 -31.31
C VAL A 928 -18.26 -14.52 -30.78
N GLU A 929 -17.18 -14.45 -31.55
CA GLU A 929 -15.87 -15.05 -31.22
C GLU A 929 -15.17 -14.23 -30.13
N VAL A 930 -14.94 -14.89 -28.99
CA VAL A 930 -14.09 -14.43 -27.88
C VAL A 930 -12.70 -15.01 -28.09
N ALA A 931 -11.69 -14.16 -28.23
CA ALA A 931 -10.30 -14.56 -28.38
C ALA A 931 -9.73 -15.13 -27.07
N GLU A 932 -9.38 -16.40 -27.13
CA GLU A 932 -8.78 -17.22 -26.07
C GLU A 932 -7.24 -17.04 -26.09
N LEU A 933 -6.64 -16.42 -25.07
CA LEU A 933 -5.18 -16.33 -24.91
C LEU A 933 -4.73 -17.16 -23.71
N GLN A 934 -4.53 -18.46 -23.97
CA GLN A 934 -3.93 -19.39 -23.01
C GLN A 934 -2.40 -19.28 -22.99
N SER A 935 -1.90 -19.25 -21.76
CA SER A 935 -0.52 -19.48 -21.35
C SER A 935 0.13 -20.71 -22.00
N ARG A 936 1.23 -20.51 -22.73
CA ARG A 936 2.20 -21.58 -23.00
C ARG A 936 3.61 -21.14 -22.60
N GLN A 937 4.04 -21.71 -21.48
CA GLN A 937 5.42 -21.82 -21.04
C GLN A 937 6.21 -22.59 -22.12
N LYS A 938 7.16 -21.95 -22.80
CA LYS A 938 8.05 -22.62 -23.76
C LYS A 938 9.39 -22.95 -23.08
N VAL A 939 9.64 -24.25 -22.95
CA VAL A 939 10.97 -24.85 -22.76
C VAL A 939 11.76 -24.68 -24.07
N PRO A 940 13.07 -24.35 -24.06
CA PRO A 940 13.84 -24.22 -25.29
C PRO A 940 14.42 -25.58 -25.69
N THR A 941 13.86 -26.20 -26.73
CA THR A 941 14.56 -27.22 -27.53
C THR A 941 15.27 -26.52 -28.68
N ALA A 942 16.60 -26.61 -28.69
CA ALA A 942 17.44 -26.11 -29.76
C ALA A 942 17.31 -27.02 -30.98
N VAL A 943 16.74 -26.48 -32.07
CA VAL A 943 16.92 -26.98 -33.43
C VAL A 943 17.36 -25.77 -34.25
N VAL A 944 18.55 -25.88 -34.85
CA VAL A 944 19.13 -24.86 -35.73
C VAL A 944 18.28 -24.81 -37.00
N GLY A 945 17.35 -23.86 -37.03
CA GLY A 945 16.62 -23.44 -38.21
C GLY A 945 16.78 -21.94 -38.37
N VAL A 946 17.26 -21.49 -39.52
CA VAL A 946 17.46 -20.08 -39.88
C VAL A 946 16.15 -19.32 -39.62
N ALA A 947 16.16 -18.46 -38.60
CA ALA A 947 15.01 -17.67 -38.22
C ALA A 947 14.78 -16.56 -39.26
N VAL A 948 13.87 -16.78 -40.20
CA VAL A 948 13.20 -15.68 -40.89
C VAL A 948 12.38 -14.95 -39.82
N GLY A 949 12.87 -13.80 -39.39
CA GLY A 949 12.27 -13.00 -38.33
C GLY A 949 10.82 -12.68 -38.65
N ARG A 950 9.88 -13.20 -37.85
CA ARG A 950 8.49 -12.73 -37.88
C ARG A 950 8.48 -11.25 -37.53
N SER A 951 8.23 -10.41 -38.52
CA SER A 951 8.02 -8.97 -38.33
C SER A 951 6.81 -8.77 -37.42
N ARG A 952 6.96 -7.97 -36.36
CA ARG A 952 5.84 -7.57 -35.49
C ARG A 952 4.82 -6.78 -36.33
N PRO A 953 3.52 -6.77 -35.98
CA PRO A 953 2.54 -5.94 -36.68
C PRO A 953 2.91 -4.43 -36.58
N PRO A 954 2.52 -3.59 -37.56
CA PRO A 954 2.72 -2.14 -37.47
C PRO A 954 2.07 -1.61 -36.20
N GLN A 955 2.80 -0.76 -35.46
CA GLN A 955 2.23 -0.11 -34.29
C GLN A 955 1.17 0.89 -34.75
N ALA A 956 0.15 1.09 -33.91
CA ALA A 956 -0.87 2.08 -34.16
C ALA A 956 -0.22 3.48 -34.24
N PHE A 957 -0.62 4.27 -35.24
CA PHE A 957 -0.19 5.68 -35.42
C PHE A 957 -0.19 6.45 -34.10
N LEU A 958 -1.24 6.25 -33.32
CA LEU A 958 -1.46 6.93 -32.06
C LEU A 958 -0.32 6.74 -31.04
N GLN A 959 0.38 5.61 -31.06
CA GLN A 959 1.54 5.39 -30.19
C GLN A 959 2.79 6.05 -30.76
N LEU A 960 3.04 5.90 -32.06
CA LEU A 960 4.25 6.39 -32.71
C LEU A 960 4.31 7.92 -32.75
N ALA A 961 3.16 8.58 -32.90
CA ALA A 961 3.09 10.02 -33.09
C ALA A 961 3.44 10.85 -31.84
N TYR A 962 3.43 10.26 -30.63
CA TYR A 962 4.04 10.89 -29.45
C TYR A 962 5.56 11.05 -29.58
N GLY A 963 6.20 10.36 -30.53
CA GLY A 963 7.60 10.55 -30.87
C GLY A 963 7.95 11.98 -31.30
N TYR A 964 6.99 12.76 -31.81
CA TYR A 964 7.18 14.16 -32.21
C TYR A 964 7.17 15.13 -31.02
N LEU A 965 6.71 14.71 -29.84
CA LEU A 965 6.51 15.61 -28.69
C LEU A 965 7.77 16.42 -28.28
N PRO A 966 9.00 15.84 -28.25
CA PRO A 966 10.21 16.62 -27.95
C PRO A 966 10.52 17.68 -29.00
N LEU A 967 10.20 17.42 -30.28
CA LEU A 967 10.37 18.40 -31.36
C LEU A 967 9.36 19.54 -31.21
N VAL A 968 8.09 19.23 -30.93
CA VAL A 968 7.06 20.27 -30.70
C VAL A 968 7.46 21.18 -29.54
N TRP A 969 7.93 20.60 -28.43
CA TRP A 969 8.46 21.36 -27.31
C TRP A 969 9.62 22.27 -27.71
N ALA A 970 10.63 21.73 -28.40
CA ALA A 970 11.80 22.49 -28.81
C ALA A 970 11.46 23.58 -29.82
N GLY A 971 10.62 23.30 -30.82
CA GLY A 971 10.16 24.29 -31.80
C GLY A 971 9.41 25.45 -31.15
N THR A 972 8.53 25.14 -30.19
CA THR A 972 7.81 26.16 -29.42
C THR A 972 8.80 27.01 -28.60
N LEU A 973 9.75 26.37 -27.89
CA LEU A 973 10.74 27.10 -27.10
C LEU A 973 11.66 27.97 -27.98
N THR A 974 12.10 27.46 -29.14
CA THR A 974 12.95 28.18 -30.11
C THR A 974 12.28 29.45 -30.64
N HIS A 975 10.95 29.44 -30.82
CA HIS A 975 10.20 30.64 -31.20
C HIS A 975 10.24 31.73 -30.11
N TYR A 976 10.01 31.36 -28.85
CA TYR A 976 9.97 32.33 -27.74
C TYR A 976 11.36 32.75 -27.21
N LEU A 977 12.43 32.03 -27.58
CA LEU A 977 13.76 32.23 -26.99
C LEU A 977 14.42 33.58 -27.32
N PRO A 978 14.35 34.13 -28.56
CA PRO A 978 14.89 35.46 -28.85
C PRO A 978 14.17 36.57 -28.09
N ALA A 979 12.84 36.51 -28.01
CA ALA A 979 12.05 37.47 -27.24
C ALA A 979 12.51 37.49 -25.78
N PHE A 980 12.74 36.32 -25.18
CA PHE A 980 13.31 36.21 -23.85
C PHE A 980 14.72 36.79 -23.77
N LEU A 981 15.67 36.33 -24.57
CA LEU A 981 17.09 36.66 -24.39
C LEU A 981 17.46 38.08 -24.79
N LEU A 982 16.81 38.63 -25.81
CA LEU A 982 17.11 39.96 -26.34
C LEU A 982 16.33 41.05 -25.61
N GLN A 983 15.07 40.78 -25.26
CA GLN A 983 14.23 41.78 -24.60
C GLN A 983 14.32 41.69 -23.07
N ALA A 984 14.85 40.60 -22.49
CA ALA A 984 14.96 40.48 -21.04
C ALA A 984 15.85 41.54 -20.37
N GLY A 985 16.81 42.09 -21.10
CA GLY A 985 17.64 43.18 -20.59
C GLY A 985 16.86 44.46 -20.30
N ARG A 986 15.68 44.64 -20.89
CA ARG A 986 14.92 45.89 -20.86
C ARG A 986 13.90 45.97 -19.72
N ILE A 987 13.91 45.03 -18.76
CA ILE A 987 12.95 45.03 -17.64
C ILE A 987 12.96 46.36 -16.89
N LEU A 988 14.12 46.82 -16.44
CA LEU A 988 14.23 48.03 -15.63
C LEU A 988 13.77 49.28 -16.41
N PRO A 989 14.25 49.53 -17.66
CA PRO A 989 13.71 50.60 -18.49
C PRO A 989 12.21 50.52 -18.72
N VAL A 990 11.66 49.35 -19.07
CA VAL A 990 10.22 49.20 -19.36
C VAL A 990 9.37 49.39 -18.11
N VAL A 991 9.77 48.82 -16.97
CA VAL A 991 9.10 49.03 -15.68
C VAL A 991 9.10 50.51 -15.30
N SER A 992 10.22 51.21 -15.47
CA SER A 992 10.29 52.65 -15.18
C SER A 992 9.32 53.47 -16.04
N ARG A 993 9.25 53.19 -17.34
CA ARG A 993 8.31 53.84 -18.28
C ARG A 993 6.86 53.51 -17.97
N THR A 994 6.59 52.29 -17.50
CA THR A 994 5.24 51.84 -17.14
C THR A 994 4.73 52.54 -15.88
N VAL A 995 5.58 52.73 -14.88
CA VAL A 995 5.18 53.23 -13.55
C VAL A 995 5.20 54.77 -13.47
N TYR A 996 6.19 55.43 -14.07
CA TYR A 996 6.42 56.86 -13.84
C TYR A 996 5.91 57.79 -14.95
N ALA A 997 5.51 57.25 -16.11
CA ALA A 997 5.26 58.00 -17.34
C ALA A 997 6.43 58.96 -17.71
N ASP A 998 6.44 59.51 -18.93
CA ASP A 998 7.59 60.31 -19.41
C ASP A 998 7.85 61.60 -18.61
N HIS A 999 6.97 61.97 -17.67
CA HIS A 999 6.97 63.28 -17.00
C HIS A 999 7.41 63.26 -15.52
N TRP A 1000 7.49 62.10 -14.87
CA TRP A 1000 7.66 62.00 -13.41
C TRP A 1000 8.66 60.94 -12.94
N SER A 1001 9.58 60.51 -13.80
CA SER A 1001 10.61 59.56 -13.39
C SER A 1001 11.83 60.27 -12.76
N PRO A 1002 12.19 60.01 -11.50
CA PRO A 1002 13.45 60.50 -10.89
C PRO A 1002 14.70 59.83 -11.51
N LEU A 1003 14.52 58.80 -12.34
CA LEU A 1003 15.58 58.06 -13.04
C LEU A 1003 15.29 58.13 -14.54
N GLN A 1004 16.19 58.71 -15.34
CA GLN A 1004 16.01 58.68 -16.80
C GLN A 1004 16.00 57.21 -17.26
N PRO A 1005 14.97 56.74 -18.00
CA PRO A 1005 14.88 55.33 -18.40
C PRO A 1005 16.10 54.85 -19.20
N GLU A 1006 16.77 55.77 -19.91
CA GLU A 1006 17.98 55.52 -20.71
C GLU A 1006 19.24 55.30 -19.87
N SER A 1007 19.25 55.70 -18.59
CA SER A 1007 20.39 55.50 -17.68
C SER A 1007 20.31 54.18 -16.89
N LEU A 1008 19.25 53.39 -17.06
CA LEU A 1008 19.09 52.11 -16.37
C LEU A 1008 19.87 51.01 -17.09
N PRO A 1009 20.55 50.10 -16.35
CA PRO A 1009 21.35 49.05 -16.95
C PRO A 1009 20.46 48.06 -17.73
N GLU A 1010 20.83 47.79 -18.98
CA GLU A 1010 20.22 46.76 -19.82
C GLU A 1010 21.10 45.49 -19.88
N PHE A 1011 20.53 44.34 -19.52
CA PHE A 1011 21.21 43.04 -19.58
C PHE A 1011 20.64 42.18 -20.72
N ALA A 1012 20.90 42.56 -21.96
CA ALA A 1012 20.47 41.79 -23.13
C ALA A 1012 21.56 40.78 -23.54
N ALA A 1013 21.16 39.57 -23.93
CA ALA A 1013 22.10 38.62 -24.50
C ALA A 1013 22.58 39.09 -25.88
N ASN A 1014 23.82 38.73 -26.24
CA ASN A 1014 24.30 38.94 -27.61
C ASN A 1014 23.42 38.13 -28.60
N PRO A 1015 22.97 38.71 -29.72
CA PRO A 1015 22.18 37.99 -30.74
C PRO A 1015 22.78 36.66 -31.19
N ALA A 1016 24.11 36.56 -31.25
CA ALA A 1016 24.80 35.30 -31.57
C ALA A 1016 24.56 34.21 -30.51
N VAL A 1017 24.45 34.58 -29.23
CA VAL A 1017 24.13 33.64 -28.14
C VAL A 1017 22.68 33.18 -28.25
N ALA A 1018 21.76 34.09 -28.59
CA ALA A 1018 20.35 33.72 -28.80
C ALA A 1018 20.20 32.72 -29.97
N ALA A 1019 20.82 33.00 -31.11
CA ALA A 1019 20.84 32.11 -32.27
C ALA A 1019 21.49 30.74 -31.94
N PHE A 1020 22.60 30.74 -31.20
CA PHE A 1020 23.24 29.51 -30.74
C PHE A 1020 22.32 28.66 -29.86
N LEU A 1021 21.64 29.28 -28.88
CA LEU A 1021 20.73 28.57 -27.99
C LEU A 1021 19.48 28.08 -28.72
N GLN A 1022 18.97 28.81 -29.71
CA GLN A 1022 17.90 28.37 -30.60
C GLN A 1022 18.30 27.10 -31.37
N ALA A 1023 19.50 27.12 -31.98
CA ALA A 1023 20.05 25.99 -32.72
C ALA A 1023 20.23 24.77 -31.82
N ALA A 1024 20.81 24.97 -30.63
CA ALA A 1024 21.06 23.91 -29.66
C ALA A 1024 19.75 23.28 -29.16
N CYS A 1025 18.73 24.11 -28.89
CA CYS A 1025 17.42 23.65 -28.46
C CYS A 1025 16.75 22.78 -29.54
N LEU A 1026 16.71 23.28 -30.78
CA LEU A 1026 16.09 22.58 -31.90
C LEU A 1026 16.83 21.28 -32.26
N ALA A 1027 18.16 21.30 -32.25
CA ALA A 1027 18.97 20.11 -32.46
C ALA A 1027 18.73 19.05 -31.37
N PHE A 1028 18.66 19.46 -30.10
CA PHE A 1028 18.35 18.56 -28.99
C PHE A 1028 16.95 17.97 -29.12
N GLY A 1029 15.93 18.79 -29.40
CA GLY A 1029 14.55 18.34 -29.60
C GLY A 1029 14.41 17.34 -30.75
N THR A 1030 15.10 17.60 -31.86
CA THR A 1030 15.15 16.71 -33.02
C THR A 1030 15.80 15.37 -32.67
N ALA A 1031 16.97 15.39 -32.03
CA ALA A 1031 17.66 14.18 -31.60
C ALA A 1031 16.83 13.36 -30.60
N ALA A 1032 16.19 14.02 -29.63
CA ALA A 1032 15.30 13.40 -28.67
C ALA A 1032 14.06 12.79 -29.34
N SER A 1033 13.47 13.48 -30.31
CA SER A 1033 12.33 13.00 -31.10
C SER A 1033 12.69 11.74 -31.91
N LEU A 1034 13.83 11.74 -32.60
CA LEU A 1034 14.31 10.57 -33.35
C LEU A 1034 14.60 9.38 -32.43
N ALA A 1035 15.24 9.62 -31.28
CA ALA A 1035 15.49 8.58 -30.29
C ALA A 1035 14.19 7.98 -29.73
N LEU A 1036 13.20 8.82 -29.47
CA LEU A 1036 11.88 8.42 -28.98
C LEU A 1036 11.08 7.66 -30.04
N LEU A 1037 11.06 8.13 -31.29
CA LEU A 1037 10.44 7.44 -32.43
C LEU A 1037 11.02 6.03 -32.62
N ARG A 1038 12.34 5.87 -32.52
CA ARG A 1038 13.00 4.56 -32.57
C ARG A 1038 12.59 3.67 -31.40
N ARG A 1039 12.52 4.21 -30.19
CA ARG A 1039 12.13 3.48 -28.98
C ARG A 1039 10.68 3.01 -29.03
N LEU A 1040 9.77 3.90 -29.44
CA LEU A 1040 8.35 3.60 -29.60
C LEU A 1040 8.15 2.57 -30.70
N GLY A 1041 8.64 2.84 -31.92
CA GLY A 1041 8.45 1.98 -33.08
C GLY A 1041 9.04 0.57 -32.94
N GLY A 1042 10.09 0.39 -32.12
CA GLY A 1042 10.67 -0.92 -31.81
C GLY A 1042 11.19 -1.69 -33.03
N ARG A 1043 11.60 -0.94 -34.07
CA ARG A 1043 11.93 -1.41 -35.43
C ARG A 1043 13.25 -0.81 -35.92
N PRO A 1044 13.87 -1.38 -36.98
CA PRO A 1044 15.01 -0.76 -37.64
C PRO A 1044 14.65 0.63 -38.19
N TRP A 1045 15.66 1.51 -38.32
CA TRP A 1045 15.47 2.89 -38.79
C TRP A 1045 14.77 3.00 -40.15
N LEU A 1046 14.97 2.02 -41.04
CA LEU A 1046 14.39 2.01 -42.39
C LEU A 1046 12.86 1.94 -42.37
N ASP A 1047 12.27 1.18 -41.45
CA ASP A 1047 10.81 1.03 -41.35
C ASP A 1047 10.13 2.35 -40.89
N ILE A 1048 10.85 3.17 -40.13
CA ILE A 1048 10.37 4.45 -39.59
C ILE A 1048 10.94 5.65 -40.35
N ALA A 1049 11.63 5.42 -41.48
CA ALA A 1049 12.30 6.46 -42.25
C ALA A 1049 11.38 7.62 -42.67
N PRO A 1050 10.13 7.40 -43.14
CA PRO A 1050 9.22 8.51 -43.45
C PRO A 1050 8.96 9.44 -42.27
N HIS A 1051 8.80 8.87 -41.06
CA HIS A 1051 8.62 9.66 -39.85
C HIS A 1051 9.90 10.42 -39.47
N CYS A 1052 11.07 9.79 -39.58
CA CYS A 1052 12.36 10.44 -39.31
C CYS A 1052 12.65 11.59 -40.28
N LEU A 1053 12.39 11.40 -41.58
CA LEU A 1053 12.54 12.43 -42.60
C LEU A 1053 11.59 13.59 -42.33
N LEU A 1054 10.34 13.31 -41.96
CA LEU A 1054 9.39 14.35 -41.60
C LEU A 1054 9.85 15.14 -40.36
N THR A 1055 10.40 14.47 -39.33
CA THR A 1055 10.97 15.15 -38.15
C THR A 1055 12.12 16.08 -38.54
N LEU A 1056 13.02 15.63 -39.42
CA LEU A 1056 14.13 16.46 -39.93
C LEU A 1056 13.63 17.63 -40.79
N GLY A 1057 12.62 17.39 -41.64
CA GLY A 1057 11.97 18.42 -42.44
C GLY A 1057 11.35 19.51 -41.57
N PHE A 1058 10.56 19.15 -40.56
CA PHE A 1058 10.02 20.12 -39.61
C PHE A 1058 11.11 20.88 -38.86
N ALA A 1059 12.21 20.22 -38.46
CA ALA A 1059 13.32 20.90 -37.81
C ALA A 1059 14.03 21.90 -38.74
N ALA A 1060 14.21 21.55 -40.02
CA ALA A 1060 14.80 22.45 -41.00
C ALA A 1060 13.91 23.69 -41.25
N GLU A 1061 12.60 23.48 -41.44
CA GLU A 1061 11.65 24.58 -41.63
C GLU A 1061 11.58 25.49 -40.40
N LEU A 1062 11.50 24.91 -39.19
CA LEU A 1062 11.51 25.68 -37.95
C LEU A 1062 12.79 26.49 -37.77
N TRP A 1063 13.94 25.98 -38.23
CA TRP A 1063 15.19 26.73 -38.22
C TRP A 1063 15.10 27.94 -39.13
N VAL A 1064 14.69 27.76 -40.39
CA VAL A 1064 14.56 28.85 -41.38
C VAL A 1064 13.57 29.92 -40.92
N LEU A 1065 12.46 29.54 -40.29
CA LEU A 1065 11.44 30.50 -39.83
C LEU A 1065 11.85 31.25 -38.56
N CYS A 1066 12.67 30.64 -37.68
CA CYS A 1066 13.02 31.24 -36.39
C CYS A 1066 14.38 31.95 -36.38
N SER A 1067 15.20 31.78 -37.43
CA SER A 1067 16.48 32.47 -37.65
C SER A 1067 16.28 33.74 -38.45
#